data_AF-A0AAU0UIN8-F1
#
_entry.id   AF-A0AAU0UIN8-F1
#
_cell.length_a   1.000
_cell.length_b   1.000
_cell.length_c   1.000
_cell.angle_alpha   90.00
_cell.angle_beta   90.00
_cell.angle_gamma   90.00
#
_symmetry.space_group_name_H-M   'P 1'
#
loop_
_entity.id
_entity.type
_entity.pdbx_description
1 polymer ?
#
loop_
_entity_poly.entity_id
_entity_poly.type
_entity_poly.pdbx_seq_one_letter_code
_entity_poly.pdbx_strand_id
1 'polypeptide(L)'
;MVQLLIVFGIMLATVFFLLVILTANYLLNPKYKLGFRRRVFSTTFVIVIALVFVVAGWFGIVGIGPAVQGAKDKVRQLGLLFQRGGSPAYDVVVLGGEPEGIAAAVAAARAGADTLLIVQRPQLGGIITYSWLNMLDMNYGKDKQLLTRGIFSEFYEAVGDTSFDIDEAQAVFDRMTRDEGKKLKVVFERIFSEPIIGWDRGTLVGIKVKNGDKVEKYFGKRLVDATQDADLAAAAGVRYTVGAEDIGWDRTMAATLIFKLAGVDWDVASRALNTDASAMTGSRGNSAWGFEKEIKGYLPSSNKFRLRGLNMGRQRDGTVMINALQIFGVNGLNDGSRNEAKIKAEKELERIIPYLRDNVPGFAEARLVAAAPELYVRETRHVIGEYRLDINDVMENRDFTDGIAIASYPVDIQAMSPDDWGNVVGNPVQYAIPIRCLVVKEVNNLLVAGRSASYTSLAAGSARVIPVGMVTGQAAGVTAAYAAKEGLIVATAAANALHVKRIRQRLVQQGAYLEPFEIKNPQRKHWAYDSVRGLRPMGLVMVGYENELSLEDTFTEAQFVRILFQALTIAIPEYTPKLEEIKALAGDELLAGPKMLELLTVVHRLPEYYREYDSKDLYRLMKDVGMLSYEFQRHYDPQKPLTRGQIYTLILDTIRYYKEGNG
;
A
#
# COMPACT_ATOMS: atom_id res chain seq x y z
N MET A 1 -2.26 -26.96 50.39
CA MET A 1 -2.84 -25.76 49.73
C MET A 1 -3.79 -26.12 48.59
N VAL A 2 -3.38 -26.98 47.65
CA VAL A 2 -4.25 -27.43 46.53
C VAL A 2 -5.50 -28.18 47.00
N GLN A 3 -5.40 -29.06 48.00
CA GLN A 3 -6.57 -29.74 48.59
C GLN A 3 -7.56 -28.78 49.26
N LEU A 4 -7.07 -27.69 49.88
CA LEU A 4 -7.94 -26.66 50.47
C LEU A 4 -8.66 -25.83 49.39
N LEU A 5 -7.97 -25.54 48.28
CA LEU A 5 -8.57 -24.84 47.13
C LEU A 5 -9.62 -25.69 46.40
N ILE A 6 -9.43 -27.01 46.34
CA ILE A 6 -10.40 -27.95 45.78
C ILE A 6 -11.65 -28.03 46.66
N VAL A 7 -11.49 -28.18 47.98
CA VAL A 7 -12.61 -28.18 48.93
C VAL A 7 -13.37 -26.84 48.90
N PHE A 8 -12.65 -25.72 48.79
CA PHE A 8 -13.22 -24.38 48.65
C PHE A 8 -14.01 -24.21 47.33
N GLY A 9 -13.47 -24.68 46.21
CA GLY A 9 -14.15 -24.67 44.91
C GLY A 9 -15.44 -25.49 44.90
N ILE A 10 -15.43 -26.66 45.55
CA ILE A 10 -16.60 -27.52 45.69
C ILE A 10 -17.67 -26.86 46.57
N MET A 11 -17.29 -26.23 47.68
CA MET A 11 -18.25 -25.50 48.53
C MET A 11 -18.91 -24.32 47.80
N LEU A 12 -18.13 -23.52 47.08
CA LEU A 12 -18.65 -22.37 46.32
C LEU A 12 -19.58 -22.81 45.18
N ALA A 13 -19.21 -23.87 44.46
CA ALA A 13 -20.05 -24.45 43.44
C ALA A 13 -21.36 -25.01 44.02
N THR A 14 -21.32 -25.66 45.18
CA THR A 14 -22.50 -26.23 45.85
C THR A 14 -23.46 -25.13 46.34
N VAL A 15 -22.92 -24.07 46.94
CA VAL A 15 -23.72 -22.90 47.39
C VAL A 15 -24.35 -22.19 46.19
N PHE A 16 -23.60 -22.00 45.10
CA PHE A 16 -24.12 -21.40 43.88
C PHE A 16 -25.23 -22.26 43.25
N PHE A 17 -25.06 -23.58 43.21
CA PHE A 17 -26.04 -24.50 42.65
C PHE A 17 -27.34 -24.56 43.47
N LEU A 18 -27.24 -24.56 44.80
CA LEU A 18 -28.40 -24.45 45.70
C LEU A 18 -29.15 -23.13 45.53
N LEU A 19 -28.42 -22.02 45.32
CA LEU A 19 -28.99 -20.71 45.02
C LEU A 19 -29.75 -20.69 43.69
N VAL A 20 -29.20 -21.31 42.65
CA VAL A 20 -29.87 -21.42 41.34
C VAL A 20 -31.15 -22.26 41.47
N ILE A 21 -31.10 -23.39 42.18
CA ILE A 21 -32.28 -24.25 42.41
C ILE A 21 -33.35 -23.50 43.21
N LEU A 22 -32.99 -22.83 44.31
CA LEU A 22 -33.93 -22.06 45.13
C LEU A 22 -34.55 -20.90 44.34
N THR A 23 -33.75 -20.23 43.50
CA THR A 23 -34.22 -19.11 42.67
C THR A 23 -35.14 -19.61 41.54
N ALA A 24 -34.80 -20.73 40.90
CA ALA A 24 -35.61 -21.35 39.84
C ALA A 24 -36.95 -21.89 40.37
N ASN A 25 -36.95 -22.62 41.49
CA ASN A 25 -38.19 -23.12 42.12
C ASN A 25 -39.12 -21.99 42.57
N TYR A 26 -38.56 -20.81 42.88
CA TYR A 26 -39.31 -19.66 43.38
C TYR A 26 -39.88 -18.77 42.26
N LEU A 27 -39.13 -18.58 41.17
CA LEU A 27 -39.59 -17.81 40.00
C LEU A 27 -40.68 -18.56 39.23
N LEU A 28 -40.64 -19.89 39.21
CA LEU A 28 -41.55 -20.74 38.43
C LEU A 28 -42.84 -21.14 39.18
N ASN A 29 -42.97 -20.83 40.48
CA ASN A 29 -44.15 -21.22 41.26
C ASN A 29 -45.21 -20.09 41.32
N PRO A 30 -46.34 -20.21 40.61
CA PRO A 30 -47.32 -19.14 40.44
C PRO A 30 -48.15 -18.82 41.70
N LYS A 31 -48.02 -19.60 42.79
CA LYS A 31 -48.80 -19.42 44.02
C LYS A 31 -48.38 -18.22 44.90
N TYR A 32 -47.23 -17.58 44.65
CA TYR A 32 -46.71 -16.50 45.50
C TYR A 32 -46.94 -15.09 44.92
N LYS A 33 -47.65 -14.21 45.65
CA LYS A 33 -47.92 -12.81 45.25
C LYS A 33 -46.63 -11.95 45.21
N LEU A 34 -46.58 -11.03 44.24
CA LEU A 34 -45.41 -10.21 43.86
C LEU A 34 -44.74 -9.44 45.03
N GLY A 35 -45.53 -8.95 45.99
CA GLY A 35 -45.03 -8.22 47.16
C GLY A 35 -44.26 -9.08 48.18
N PHE A 36 -44.60 -10.37 48.29
CA PHE A 36 -43.88 -11.31 49.15
C PHE A 36 -42.55 -11.74 48.50
N ARG A 37 -42.49 -11.79 47.16
CA ARG A 37 -41.28 -12.12 46.38
C ARG A 37 -40.13 -11.13 46.57
N ARG A 38 -40.43 -9.83 46.73
CA ARG A 38 -39.41 -8.79 46.99
C ARG A 38 -38.80 -8.87 48.39
N ARG A 39 -39.60 -9.23 49.41
CA ARG A 39 -39.12 -9.30 50.80
C ARG A 39 -38.12 -10.43 50.99
N VAL A 40 -38.44 -11.63 50.49
CA VAL A 40 -37.57 -12.82 50.60
C VAL A 40 -36.26 -12.62 49.83
N PHE A 41 -36.31 -12.03 48.63
CA PHE A 41 -35.10 -11.72 47.86
C PHE A 41 -34.15 -10.75 48.61
N SER A 42 -34.71 -9.72 49.28
CA SER A 42 -33.91 -8.80 50.08
C SER A 42 -33.27 -9.48 51.30
N THR A 43 -34.00 -10.36 51.98
CA THR A 43 -33.49 -11.07 53.16
C THR A 43 -32.40 -12.07 52.78
N THR A 44 -32.56 -12.81 51.68
CA THR A 44 -31.54 -13.74 51.18
C THR A 44 -30.29 -13.00 50.70
N PHE A 45 -30.44 -11.85 50.04
CA PHE A 45 -29.32 -11.02 49.60
C PHE A 45 -28.52 -10.45 50.78
N VAL A 46 -29.20 -10.01 51.84
CA VAL A 46 -28.56 -9.51 53.07
C VAL A 46 -27.79 -10.62 53.80
N ILE A 47 -28.34 -11.84 53.85
CA ILE A 47 -27.65 -12.99 54.46
C ILE A 47 -26.38 -13.35 53.67
N VAL A 48 -26.41 -13.28 52.34
CA VAL A 48 -25.24 -13.53 51.49
C VAL A 48 -24.14 -12.48 51.72
N ILE A 49 -24.51 -11.21 51.81
CA ILE A 49 -23.57 -10.13 52.12
C ILE A 49 -22.96 -10.32 53.51
N ALA A 50 -23.77 -10.65 54.52
CA ALA A 50 -23.30 -10.91 55.87
C ALA A 50 -22.30 -12.09 55.92
N LEU A 51 -22.57 -13.18 55.19
CA LEU A 51 -21.66 -14.32 55.07
C LEU A 51 -20.34 -13.94 54.38
N VAL A 52 -20.37 -13.11 53.34
CA VAL A 52 -19.17 -12.59 52.67
C VAL A 52 -18.33 -11.74 53.64
N PHE A 53 -18.95 -10.91 54.46
CA PHE A 53 -18.24 -10.08 55.45
C PHE A 53 -17.69 -10.89 56.64
N VAL A 54 -18.39 -11.95 57.09
CA VAL A 54 -17.87 -12.86 58.11
C VAL A 54 -16.66 -13.64 57.59
N VAL A 55 -16.71 -14.10 56.33
CA VAL A 55 -15.57 -14.76 55.67
C VAL A 55 -14.41 -13.78 55.47
N ALA A 56 -14.67 -12.55 55.02
CA ALA A 56 -13.65 -11.51 54.87
C ALA A 56 -13.03 -11.10 56.22
N GLY A 57 -13.83 -11.02 57.28
CA GLY A 57 -13.37 -10.77 58.65
C GLY A 57 -12.52 -11.91 59.20
N TRP A 58 -12.88 -13.17 58.91
CA TRP A 58 -12.09 -14.35 59.27
C TRP A 58 -10.71 -14.35 58.57
N PHE A 59 -10.65 -13.92 57.31
CA PHE A 59 -9.39 -13.73 56.57
C PHE A 59 -8.57 -12.51 57.01
N GLY A 60 -9.20 -11.51 57.65
CA GLY A 60 -8.51 -10.37 58.27
C GLY A 60 -7.84 -10.72 59.61
N ILE A 61 -8.36 -11.70 60.35
CA ILE A 61 -7.86 -12.11 61.67
C ILE A 61 -6.72 -13.14 61.55
N VAL A 62 -6.73 -14.00 60.54
CA VAL A 62 -5.65 -14.96 60.26
C VAL A 62 -4.62 -14.30 59.34
N GLY A 63 -3.73 -13.45 59.88
CA GLY A 63 -2.81 -12.59 59.14
C GLY A 63 -2.21 -13.17 57.84
N ILE A 64 -2.75 -12.73 56.69
CA ILE A 64 -2.23 -13.05 55.33
C ILE A 64 -1.45 -11.85 54.75
N GLY A 65 -1.03 -10.89 55.58
CA GLY A 65 -0.14 -9.80 55.14
C GLY A 65 1.11 -10.31 54.39
N PRO A 66 1.83 -11.31 54.91
CA PRO A 66 3.02 -11.86 54.25
C PRO A 66 2.70 -12.72 53.01
N ALA A 67 1.55 -13.40 52.95
CA ALA A 67 1.20 -14.26 51.82
C ALA A 67 0.51 -13.50 50.67
N VAL A 68 -0.14 -12.35 50.93
CA VAL A 68 -0.62 -11.43 49.89
C VAL A 68 0.55 -10.64 49.30
N GLN A 69 1.53 -10.23 50.13
CA GLN A 69 2.76 -9.60 49.63
C GLN A 69 3.60 -10.63 48.86
N GLY A 70 3.76 -11.85 49.39
CA GLY A 70 4.43 -12.96 48.71
C GLY A 70 3.70 -13.46 47.47
N ALA A 71 2.37 -13.33 47.37
CA ALA A 71 1.60 -13.61 46.16
C ALA A 71 1.70 -12.46 45.15
N LYS A 72 1.75 -11.19 45.56
CA LYS A 72 2.05 -10.07 44.67
C LYS A 72 3.49 -10.14 44.15
N ASP A 73 4.44 -10.50 44.99
CA ASP A 73 5.84 -10.69 44.61
C ASP A 73 6.03 -11.97 43.79
N LYS A 74 5.22 -13.03 44.00
CA LYS A 74 5.17 -14.20 43.12
C LYS A 74 4.42 -13.96 41.82
N VAL A 75 3.40 -13.10 41.76
CA VAL A 75 2.73 -12.68 40.51
C VAL A 75 3.62 -11.69 39.74
N ARG A 76 4.39 -10.86 40.45
CA ARG A 76 5.45 -10.02 39.86
C ARG A 76 6.65 -10.85 39.43
N GLN A 77 7.05 -11.87 40.19
CA GLN A 77 8.07 -12.85 39.80
C GLN A 77 7.57 -13.79 38.70
N LEU A 78 6.28 -14.15 38.64
CA LEU A 78 5.67 -14.86 37.52
C LEU A 78 5.62 -13.95 36.29
N GLY A 79 5.24 -12.68 36.44
CA GLY A 79 5.35 -11.66 35.39
C GLY A 79 6.80 -11.40 34.92
N LEU A 80 7.79 -11.56 35.81
CA LEU A 80 9.23 -11.52 35.51
C LEU A 80 9.75 -12.86 34.96
N LEU A 81 9.13 -14.00 35.29
CA LEU A 81 9.43 -15.33 34.74
C LEU A 81 8.79 -15.51 33.34
N PHE A 82 7.73 -14.75 33.03
CA PHE A 82 7.19 -14.58 31.67
C PHE A 82 8.02 -13.60 30.83
N GLN A 83 8.98 -12.87 31.42
CA GLN A 83 10.05 -12.16 30.71
C GLN A 83 11.28 -13.05 30.46
N ARG A 84 11.16 -14.05 29.57
CA ARG A 84 12.32 -14.46 28.77
C ARG A 84 12.41 -13.54 27.56
N GLY A 85 12.90 -12.32 27.83
CA GLY A 85 12.95 -11.16 26.93
C GLY A 85 12.52 -9.95 27.73
N GLY A 86 13.45 -9.03 28.03
CA GLY A 86 13.23 -7.93 28.98
C GLY A 86 12.02 -7.05 28.61
N SER A 87 11.58 -6.22 29.57
CA SER A 87 10.61 -5.15 29.31
C SER A 87 10.92 -4.43 28.00
N PRO A 88 9.92 -4.10 27.14
CA PRO A 88 10.18 -3.37 25.90
C PRO A 88 11.00 -2.13 26.20
N ALA A 89 12.19 -2.04 25.60
CA ALA A 89 13.11 -0.95 25.86
C ALA A 89 12.68 0.35 25.15
N TYR A 90 11.86 0.21 24.11
CA TYR A 90 11.36 1.31 23.29
C TYR A 90 9.83 1.24 23.20
N ASP A 91 9.20 2.41 23.11
CA ASP A 91 7.78 2.52 22.78
C ASP A 91 7.54 2.15 21.32
N VAL A 92 8.42 2.62 20.42
CA VAL A 92 8.33 2.41 18.97
C VAL A 92 9.66 1.93 18.42
N VAL A 93 9.63 0.85 17.64
CA VAL A 93 10.76 0.38 16.84
C VAL A 93 10.41 0.52 15.37
N VAL A 94 11.21 1.30 14.64
CA VAL A 94 11.10 1.47 13.20
C VAL A 94 12.22 0.69 12.53
N LEU A 95 11.89 -0.16 11.56
CA LEU A 95 12.84 -0.90 10.75
C LEU A 95 12.86 -0.31 9.33
N GLY A 96 14.01 0.15 8.87
CA GLY A 96 14.19 0.72 7.53
C GLY A 96 14.59 2.20 7.55
N GLY A 97 15.71 2.52 6.90
CA GLY A 97 16.24 3.89 6.79
C GLY A 97 15.82 4.62 5.51
N GLU A 98 14.70 4.20 4.91
CA GLU A 98 14.07 4.91 3.78
C GLU A 98 13.47 6.25 4.26
N PRO A 99 13.17 7.20 3.34
CA PRO A 99 12.55 8.48 3.71
C PRO A 99 11.31 8.34 4.60
N GLU A 100 10.44 7.35 4.32
CA GLU A 100 9.27 7.02 5.14
C GLU A 100 9.62 6.51 6.54
N GLY A 101 10.67 5.70 6.68
CA GLY A 101 11.12 5.17 7.97
C GLY A 101 11.74 6.26 8.84
N ILE A 102 12.50 7.16 8.23
CA ILE A 102 13.03 8.35 8.90
C ILE A 102 11.87 9.24 9.37
N ALA A 103 10.89 9.49 8.51
CA ALA A 103 9.72 10.27 8.87
C ALA A 103 8.91 9.63 10.00
N ALA A 104 8.73 8.31 9.98
CA ALA A 104 8.06 7.58 11.07
C ALA A 104 8.81 7.70 12.40
N ALA A 105 10.14 7.54 12.38
CA ALA A 105 10.96 7.61 13.59
C ALA A 105 10.96 9.01 14.21
N VAL A 106 11.13 10.04 13.38
CA VAL A 106 11.06 11.45 13.79
C VAL A 106 9.67 11.78 14.35
N ALA A 107 8.60 11.39 13.65
CA ALA A 107 7.24 11.66 14.08
C ALA A 107 6.88 11.01 15.43
N ALA A 108 7.32 9.77 15.64
CA ALA A 108 7.14 9.04 16.89
C ALA A 108 7.90 9.71 18.05
N ALA A 109 9.16 10.08 17.84
CA ALA A 109 9.98 10.79 18.82
C ALA A 109 9.36 12.15 19.19
N ARG A 110 8.92 12.93 18.20
CA ARG A 110 8.18 14.18 18.40
C ARG A 110 6.86 13.96 19.12
N ALA A 111 6.22 12.81 18.96
CA ALA A 111 5.02 12.42 19.72
C ALA A 111 5.32 11.99 21.18
N GLY A 112 6.59 11.98 21.57
CA GLY A 112 7.07 11.72 22.93
C GLY A 112 7.49 10.27 23.20
N ALA A 113 7.42 9.40 22.19
CA ALA A 113 7.79 8.00 22.31
C ALA A 113 9.31 7.81 22.38
N ASP A 114 9.78 6.92 23.25
CA ASP A 114 11.17 6.45 23.19
C ASP A 114 11.31 5.54 21.97
N THR A 115 12.02 6.02 20.96
CA THR A 115 11.99 5.47 19.60
C THR A 115 13.35 4.92 19.19
N LEU A 116 13.35 3.76 18.55
CA LEU A 116 14.52 3.17 17.91
C LEU A 116 14.31 3.09 16.39
N LEU A 117 15.25 3.63 15.62
CA LEU A 117 15.35 3.43 14.18
C LEU A 117 16.50 2.46 13.87
N ILE A 118 16.18 1.34 13.23
CA ILE A 118 17.13 0.31 12.80
C ILE A 118 17.35 0.44 11.30
N VAL A 119 18.60 0.66 10.89
CA VAL A 119 18.99 0.89 9.51
C VAL A 119 19.97 -0.20 9.09
N GLN A 120 19.71 -0.84 7.95
CA GLN A 120 20.59 -1.90 7.42
C GLN A 120 21.88 -1.36 6.79
N ARG A 121 21.87 -0.09 6.38
CA ARG A 121 22.95 0.58 5.65
C ARG A 121 23.75 1.50 6.57
N PRO A 122 24.96 1.95 6.19
CA PRO A 122 25.76 2.87 7.00
C PRO A 122 25.24 4.31 7.03
N GLN A 123 24.31 4.69 6.16
CA GLN A 123 23.75 6.04 6.08
C GLN A 123 22.22 6.02 5.90
N LEU A 124 21.59 7.15 6.22
CA LEU A 124 20.16 7.39 6.01
C LEU A 124 19.85 7.75 4.55
N GLY A 125 18.56 7.70 4.19
CA GLY A 125 18.01 8.22 2.94
C GLY A 125 17.61 7.14 1.93
N GLY A 126 18.05 5.89 2.15
CA GLY A 126 17.57 4.73 1.38
C GLY A 126 17.68 4.93 -0.12
N ILE A 127 16.55 4.84 -0.83
CA ILE A 127 16.46 5.06 -2.28
C ILE A 127 17.08 6.39 -2.76
N ILE A 128 17.04 7.45 -1.95
CA ILE A 128 17.64 8.73 -2.31
C ILE A 128 19.17 8.62 -2.36
N THR A 129 19.78 7.99 -1.36
CA THR A 129 21.24 7.95 -1.19
C THR A 129 21.91 6.75 -1.84
N TYR A 130 21.21 5.61 -1.93
CA TYR A 130 21.75 4.36 -2.45
C TYR A 130 21.32 4.05 -3.88
N SER A 131 20.10 4.42 -4.27
CA SER A 131 19.66 4.32 -5.67
C SER A 131 19.83 5.63 -6.44
N TRP A 132 20.25 6.72 -5.76
CA TRP A 132 20.44 8.06 -6.32
C TRP A 132 19.19 8.68 -6.94
N LEU A 133 18.00 8.36 -6.40
CA LEU A 133 16.77 9.02 -6.83
C LEU A 133 16.73 10.45 -6.27
N ASN A 134 17.26 11.40 -7.04
CA ASN A 134 17.43 12.79 -6.62
C ASN A 134 16.40 13.75 -7.27
N MET A 135 15.22 13.24 -7.60
CA MET A 135 14.11 14.03 -8.16
C MET A 135 12.79 13.59 -7.51
N LEU A 136 11.99 14.56 -7.08
CA LEU A 136 10.74 14.32 -6.36
C LEU A 136 9.51 14.41 -7.24
N ASP A 137 8.65 13.42 -7.12
CA ASP A 137 7.32 13.37 -7.73
C ASP A 137 6.32 14.15 -6.86
N MET A 138 6.24 15.46 -7.08
CA MET A 138 5.52 16.40 -6.20
C MET A 138 3.98 16.23 -6.24
N ASN A 139 3.34 16.48 -5.10
CA ASN A 139 1.89 16.33 -4.92
C ASN A 139 1.25 17.69 -4.59
N TYR A 140 0.67 18.33 -5.60
CA TYR A 140 0.01 19.63 -5.48
C TYR A 140 -1.51 19.52 -5.64
N GLY A 141 -2.25 20.32 -4.89
CA GLY A 141 -3.69 20.48 -5.06
C GLY A 141 -4.04 21.45 -6.19
N LYS A 142 -5.34 21.64 -6.41
CA LYS A 142 -5.88 22.53 -7.45
C LYS A 142 -5.35 23.97 -7.37
N ASP A 143 -5.09 24.46 -6.16
CA ASP A 143 -4.61 25.82 -5.89
C ASP A 143 -3.07 25.88 -5.81
N LYS A 144 -2.38 24.84 -6.34
CA LYS A 144 -0.91 24.67 -6.31
C LYS A 144 -0.31 24.60 -4.91
N GLN A 145 -1.13 24.33 -3.91
CA GLN A 145 -0.69 24.10 -2.55
C GLN A 145 -0.09 22.70 -2.41
N LEU A 146 1.04 22.59 -1.71
CA LEU A 146 1.63 21.29 -1.40
C LEU A 146 0.66 20.50 -0.50
N LEU A 147 0.30 19.28 -0.91
CA LEU A 147 -0.62 18.40 -0.15
C LEU A 147 0.12 17.54 0.86
N THR A 148 1.34 17.10 0.52
CA THR A 148 2.18 16.25 1.37
C THR A 148 2.99 17.09 2.38
N ARG A 149 2.33 17.86 3.26
CA ARG A 149 3.02 18.69 4.28
C ARG A 149 3.41 17.91 5.53
N GLY A 150 4.21 18.53 6.40
CA GLY A 150 4.70 17.98 7.65
C GLY A 150 6.19 17.72 7.57
N ILE A 151 6.62 16.51 7.94
CA ILE A 151 8.04 16.14 7.89
C ILE A 151 8.58 16.18 6.45
N PHE A 152 7.75 15.86 5.45
CA PHE A 152 8.16 16.02 4.06
C PHE A 152 8.44 17.48 3.69
N SER A 153 7.62 18.45 4.13
CA SER A 153 7.88 19.86 3.82
C SER A 153 9.17 20.35 4.47
N GLU A 154 9.48 19.91 5.69
CA GLU A 154 10.77 20.22 6.34
C GLU A 154 11.95 19.69 5.51
N PHE A 155 11.86 18.45 5.02
CA PHE A 155 12.87 17.88 4.14
C PHE A 155 12.97 18.65 2.82
N TYR A 156 11.83 18.89 2.15
CA TYR A 156 11.76 19.55 0.85
C TYR A 156 12.31 20.97 0.90
N GLU A 157 11.94 21.74 1.92
CA GLU A 157 12.46 23.10 2.13
C GLU A 157 13.96 23.10 2.41
N ALA A 158 14.47 22.10 3.13
CA ALA A 158 15.89 22.00 3.46
C ALA A 158 16.76 21.59 2.25
N VAL A 159 16.26 20.74 1.35
CA VAL A 159 16.98 20.38 0.10
C VAL A 159 16.79 21.43 -1.00
N GLY A 160 15.75 22.25 -0.91
CA GLY A 160 15.60 23.52 -1.62
C GLY A 160 15.02 23.47 -3.04
N ASP A 161 14.96 22.30 -3.67
CA ASP A 161 14.40 22.14 -5.02
C ASP A 161 13.86 20.71 -5.23
N THR A 162 13.09 20.49 -6.31
CA THR A 162 12.56 19.18 -6.71
C THR A 162 13.66 18.20 -7.08
N SER A 163 14.74 18.70 -7.70
CA SER A 163 15.99 17.96 -7.83
C SER A 163 17.06 18.53 -6.93
N PHE A 164 17.79 17.66 -6.24
CA PHE A 164 18.70 18.07 -5.18
C PHE A 164 20.00 17.27 -5.17
N ASP A 165 20.94 17.76 -4.37
CA ASP A 165 22.21 17.11 -4.07
C ASP A 165 22.00 15.98 -3.05
N ILE A 166 22.50 14.77 -3.35
CA ILE A 166 22.21 13.60 -2.50
C ILE A 166 22.95 13.66 -1.16
N ASP A 167 24.11 14.32 -1.10
CA ASP A 167 24.88 14.48 0.13
C ASP A 167 24.19 15.51 1.04
N GLU A 168 23.59 16.56 0.45
CA GLU A 168 22.72 17.48 1.19
C GLU A 168 21.49 16.74 1.74
N ALA A 169 20.80 15.94 0.94
CA ALA A 169 19.64 15.18 1.40
C ALA A 169 20.00 14.23 2.56
N GLN A 170 21.16 13.56 2.48
CA GLN A 170 21.70 12.74 3.57
C GLN A 170 21.94 13.56 4.84
N ALA A 171 22.59 14.73 4.71
CA ALA A 171 22.86 15.62 5.84
C ALA A 171 21.58 16.17 6.49
N VAL A 172 20.52 16.42 5.69
CA VAL A 172 19.19 16.79 6.17
C VAL A 172 18.60 15.68 7.03
N PHE A 173 18.61 14.43 6.56
CA PHE A 173 18.10 13.30 7.35
C PHE A 173 18.88 13.08 8.65
N ASP A 174 20.20 13.21 8.61
CA ASP A 174 21.03 13.15 9.81
C ASP A 174 20.69 14.24 10.82
N ARG A 175 20.42 15.46 10.36
CA ARG A 175 20.00 16.57 11.23
C ARG A 175 18.61 16.31 11.82
N MET A 176 17.63 15.97 10.98
CA MET A 176 16.27 15.66 11.43
C MET A 176 16.22 14.57 12.50
N THR A 177 17.05 13.52 12.37
CA THR A 177 17.09 12.45 13.37
C THR A 177 17.88 12.83 14.62
N ARG A 178 18.98 13.58 14.50
CA ARG A 178 19.78 14.05 15.65
C ARG A 178 19.04 15.08 16.51
N ASP A 179 18.24 15.95 15.90
CA ASP A 179 17.50 17.02 16.59
C ASP A 179 16.45 16.47 17.58
N GLU A 180 16.01 15.22 17.40
CA GLU A 180 15.14 14.51 18.34
C GLU A 180 15.86 14.06 19.63
N GLY A 181 17.19 14.20 19.68
CA GLY A 181 18.01 14.00 20.87
C GLY A 181 17.83 12.61 21.50
N LYS A 182 17.54 12.58 22.81
CA LYS A 182 17.42 11.31 23.56
C LYS A 182 16.17 10.50 23.21
N LYS A 183 15.19 11.09 22.50
CA LYS A 183 13.94 10.41 22.14
C LYS A 183 14.08 9.49 20.94
N LEU A 184 15.10 9.70 20.10
CA LEU A 184 15.37 8.86 18.94
C LEU A 184 16.78 8.31 19.00
N LYS A 185 16.89 6.98 19.08
CA LYS A 185 18.14 6.26 18.87
C LYS A 185 18.17 5.70 17.45
N VAL A 186 19.25 5.95 16.72
CA VAL A 186 19.50 5.34 15.40
C VAL A 186 20.62 4.32 15.52
N VAL A 187 20.44 3.15 14.90
CA VAL A 187 21.48 2.11 14.79
C VAL A 187 21.65 1.71 13.32
N PHE A 188 22.88 1.82 12.81
CA PHE A 188 23.24 1.59 11.40
C PHE A 188 23.84 0.21 11.13
N GLU A 189 23.84 -0.30 9.91
CA GLU A 189 24.47 -1.60 9.60
C GLU A 189 23.88 -2.78 10.41
N ARG A 190 22.58 -2.71 10.71
CA ARG A 190 21.82 -3.79 11.38
C ARG A 190 20.92 -4.46 10.36
N ILE A 191 21.32 -5.65 9.90
CA ILE A 191 20.58 -6.42 8.90
C ILE A 191 19.45 -7.19 9.60
N PHE A 192 18.21 -6.99 9.17
CA PHE A 192 17.07 -7.73 9.69
C PHE A 192 17.27 -9.25 9.51
N SER A 193 16.94 -10.03 10.55
CA SER A 193 17.05 -11.49 10.51
C SER A 193 15.74 -12.19 10.77
N GLU A 194 15.05 -11.87 11.87
CA GLU A 194 13.79 -12.53 12.23
C GLU A 194 12.95 -11.67 13.19
N PRO A 195 11.62 -11.75 13.11
CA PRO A 195 10.74 -11.18 14.12
C PRO A 195 10.85 -11.95 15.43
N ILE A 196 10.68 -11.27 16.57
CA ILE A 196 10.50 -11.91 17.88
C ILE A 196 9.00 -11.92 18.18
N ILE A 197 8.38 -13.09 18.04
CA ILE A 197 6.94 -13.28 18.26
C ILE A 197 6.65 -13.42 19.76
N GLY A 198 5.60 -12.75 20.22
CA GLY A 198 5.07 -12.83 21.58
C GLY A 198 4.39 -14.16 21.89
N TRP A 199 3.93 -14.29 23.14
CA TRP A 199 3.20 -15.48 23.59
C TRP A 199 1.79 -15.56 22.98
N ASP A 200 1.19 -14.40 22.74
CA ASP A 200 -0.02 -14.25 21.95
C ASP A 200 0.35 -14.28 20.46
N ARG A 201 -0.15 -15.30 19.74
CA ARG A 201 -0.03 -15.35 18.28
C ARG A 201 -0.64 -14.07 17.71
N GLY A 202 0.15 -13.31 16.95
CA GLY A 202 -0.26 -12.03 16.36
C GLY A 202 0.36 -10.79 17.01
N THR A 203 1.25 -10.90 18.00
CA THR A 203 1.98 -9.74 18.54
C THR A 203 3.48 -9.93 18.40
N LEU A 204 4.19 -8.89 17.96
CA LEU A 204 5.65 -8.85 17.92
C LEU A 204 6.17 -8.18 19.19
N VAL A 205 7.11 -8.80 19.89
CA VAL A 205 7.76 -8.19 21.08
C VAL A 205 9.10 -7.55 20.73
N GLY A 206 9.62 -7.79 19.52
CA GLY A 206 10.88 -7.25 19.08
C GLY A 206 11.36 -7.78 17.73
N ILE A 207 12.60 -7.46 17.41
CA ILE A 207 13.30 -7.82 16.16
C ILE A 207 14.68 -8.35 16.51
N LYS A 208 15.12 -9.40 15.82
CA LYS A 208 16.54 -9.81 15.80
C LYS A 208 17.22 -9.29 14.54
N VAL A 209 18.42 -8.79 14.73
CA VAL A 209 19.25 -8.25 13.65
C VAL A 209 20.67 -8.80 13.74
N LYS A 210 21.35 -8.86 12.60
CA LYS A 210 22.77 -9.17 12.50
C LYS A 210 23.59 -7.87 12.49
N ASN A 211 24.65 -7.86 13.27
CA ASN A 211 25.70 -6.84 13.31
C ASN A 211 27.03 -7.57 13.12
N GLY A 212 27.48 -7.68 11.86
CA GLY A 212 28.49 -8.66 11.47
C GLY A 212 28.07 -10.07 11.87
N ASP A 213 28.93 -10.79 12.60
CA ASP A 213 28.66 -12.15 13.10
C ASP A 213 27.79 -12.19 14.36
N LYS A 214 27.50 -11.03 14.98
CA LYS A 214 26.72 -10.95 16.21
C LYS A 214 25.23 -10.81 15.92
N VAL A 215 24.42 -11.51 16.69
CA VAL A 215 22.96 -11.33 16.70
C VAL A 215 22.56 -10.42 17.86
N GLU A 216 21.96 -9.29 17.55
CA GLU A 216 21.39 -8.35 18.50
C GLU A 216 19.86 -8.50 18.55
N LYS A 217 19.25 -8.16 19.69
CA LYS A 217 17.80 -8.19 19.89
C LYS A 217 17.32 -6.83 20.37
N TYR A 218 16.30 -6.31 19.71
CA TYR A 218 15.66 -5.05 20.05
C TYR A 218 14.20 -5.29 20.37
N PHE A 219 13.71 -4.77 21.50
CA PHE A 219 12.35 -4.99 21.99
C PHE A 219 11.55 -3.69 21.96
N GLY A 220 10.31 -3.75 21.50
CA GLY A 220 9.45 -2.57 21.30
C GLY A 220 7.97 -2.88 21.55
N LYS A 221 7.20 -1.86 21.97
CA LYS A 221 5.75 -2.01 22.15
C LYS A 221 5.01 -2.02 20.80
N ARG A 222 5.34 -1.09 19.91
CA ARG A 222 4.80 -0.97 18.55
C ARG A 222 5.93 -0.99 17.54
N LEU A 223 5.68 -1.62 16.40
CA LEU A 223 6.66 -1.75 15.33
C LEU A 223 6.15 -1.06 14.07
N VAL A 224 7.05 -0.40 13.35
CA VAL A 224 6.81 0.14 12.01
C VAL A 224 7.80 -0.54 11.08
N ASP A 225 7.29 -1.29 10.12
CA ASP A 225 8.06 -1.79 8.98
C ASP A 225 8.04 -0.73 7.87
N ALA A 226 9.20 -0.15 7.64
CA ALA A 226 9.48 0.79 6.58
C ALA A 226 10.70 0.30 5.77
N THR A 227 10.94 -1.02 5.71
CA THR A 227 11.87 -1.56 4.71
C THR A 227 11.25 -1.41 3.33
N GLN A 228 12.10 -1.39 2.30
CA GLN A 228 11.63 -1.24 0.92
C GLN A 228 10.65 -2.35 0.51
N ASP A 229 10.72 -3.52 1.15
CA ASP A 229 10.01 -4.73 0.70
C ASP A 229 9.10 -5.33 1.79
N ALA A 230 8.80 -4.57 2.85
CA ALA A 230 8.05 -5.00 4.02
C ALA A 230 8.53 -6.34 4.61
N ASP A 231 9.85 -6.45 4.81
CA ASP A 231 10.51 -7.72 5.16
C ASP A 231 10.12 -8.22 6.54
N LEU A 232 9.88 -7.31 7.49
CA LEU A 232 9.40 -7.68 8.82
C LEU A 232 7.97 -8.20 8.75
N ALA A 233 7.09 -7.53 8.01
CA ALA A 233 5.71 -7.96 7.82
C ALA A 233 5.66 -9.33 7.12
N ALA A 234 6.40 -9.51 6.02
CA ALA A 234 6.48 -10.77 5.30
C ALA A 234 7.00 -11.90 6.20
N ALA A 235 8.07 -11.67 6.96
CA ALA A 235 8.62 -12.65 7.89
C ALA A 235 7.71 -12.94 9.10
N ALA A 236 6.84 -11.99 9.46
CA ALA A 236 5.81 -12.16 10.49
C ALA A 236 4.55 -12.88 9.98
N GLY A 237 4.49 -13.26 8.70
CA GLY A 237 3.37 -13.97 8.10
C GLY A 237 2.21 -13.08 7.64
N VAL A 238 2.44 -11.77 7.52
CA VAL A 238 1.47 -10.85 6.89
C VAL A 238 1.32 -11.23 5.42
N ARG A 239 0.09 -11.29 4.92
CA ARG A 239 -0.17 -11.57 3.51
C ARG A 239 0.15 -10.37 2.64
N TYR A 240 0.56 -10.63 1.40
CA TYR A 240 0.87 -9.60 0.42
C TYR A 240 0.64 -10.13 -1.00
N THR A 241 0.60 -9.23 -1.98
CA THR A 241 0.80 -9.55 -3.39
C THR A 241 2.14 -9.00 -3.85
N VAL A 242 2.69 -9.49 -4.98
CA VAL A 242 3.94 -9.01 -5.57
C VAL A 242 3.68 -8.36 -6.92
N GLY A 243 4.19 -7.14 -7.14
CA GLY A 243 4.03 -6.44 -8.41
C GLY A 243 2.55 -6.29 -8.79
N ALA A 244 2.24 -6.68 -10.02
CA ALA A 244 0.89 -6.67 -10.59
C ALA A 244 0.11 -7.99 -10.37
N GLU A 245 0.49 -8.82 -9.40
CA GLU A 245 -0.19 -10.09 -9.09
C GLU A 245 -1.69 -9.89 -8.76
N ASP A 246 -2.06 -8.77 -8.15
CA ASP A 246 -3.46 -8.46 -7.80
C ASP A 246 -4.36 -8.22 -9.03
N ILE A 247 -3.77 -7.95 -10.19
CA ILE A 247 -4.46 -7.86 -11.49
C ILE A 247 -4.13 -9.06 -12.39
N GLY A 248 -3.63 -10.17 -11.81
CA GLY A 248 -3.38 -11.43 -12.52
C GLY A 248 -2.10 -11.44 -13.37
N TRP A 249 -1.18 -10.49 -13.16
CA TRP A 249 0.06 -10.41 -13.93
C TRP A 249 1.27 -10.79 -13.07
N ASP A 250 2.06 -11.76 -13.55
CA ASP A 250 3.36 -12.10 -12.96
C ASP A 250 4.47 -11.18 -13.52
N ARG A 251 4.33 -9.87 -13.26
CA ARG A 251 5.26 -8.83 -13.74
C ARG A 251 5.40 -7.70 -12.71
N THR A 252 6.54 -7.03 -12.77
CA THR A 252 6.86 -5.84 -11.97
C THR A 252 7.31 -4.72 -12.91
N MET A 253 7.17 -3.47 -12.45
CA MET A 253 7.78 -2.34 -13.14
C MET A 253 9.29 -2.50 -13.26
N ALA A 254 9.86 -2.06 -14.39
CA ALA A 254 11.30 -2.12 -14.64
C ALA A 254 12.09 -1.42 -13.52
N ALA A 255 13.17 -2.08 -13.09
CA ALA A 255 14.18 -1.44 -12.25
C ALA A 255 14.96 -0.42 -13.09
N THR A 256 15.64 0.52 -12.42
CA THR A 256 16.50 1.48 -13.10
C THR A 256 17.87 1.55 -12.46
N LEU A 257 18.92 1.58 -13.28
CA LEU A 257 20.24 2.04 -12.84
C LEU A 257 20.34 3.54 -13.07
N ILE A 258 20.44 4.31 -11.99
CA ILE A 258 20.77 5.74 -12.07
C ILE A 258 22.29 5.88 -12.16
N PHE A 259 22.77 6.77 -13.02
CA PHE A 259 24.19 7.01 -13.20
C PHE A 259 24.51 8.49 -13.24
N LYS A 260 25.73 8.85 -12.85
CA LYS A 260 26.18 10.23 -12.66
C LYS A 260 27.20 10.61 -13.74
N LEU A 261 26.97 11.74 -14.39
CA LEU A 261 27.82 12.28 -15.45
C LEU A 261 28.45 13.61 -15.04
N ALA A 262 29.71 13.81 -15.44
CA ALA A 262 30.35 15.12 -15.47
C ALA A 262 30.43 15.61 -16.92
N GLY A 263 30.64 16.91 -17.14
CA GLY A 263 30.80 17.47 -18.50
C GLY A 263 29.49 17.61 -19.30
N VAL A 264 28.34 17.50 -18.65
CA VAL A 264 27.06 17.88 -19.25
C VAL A 264 26.93 19.41 -19.20
N ASP A 265 26.84 20.04 -20.37
CA ASP A 265 26.50 21.46 -20.48
C ASP A 265 25.01 21.64 -20.18
N TRP A 266 24.73 21.94 -18.92
CA TRP A 266 23.38 22.10 -18.40
C TRP A 266 22.60 23.18 -19.14
N ASP A 267 23.24 24.29 -19.50
CA ASP A 267 22.53 25.41 -20.13
C ASP A 267 22.14 25.08 -21.57
N VAL A 268 22.99 24.36 -22.32
CA VAL A 268 22.64 23.84 -23.64
C VAL A 268 21.52 22.81 -23.54
N ALA A 269 21.62 21.84 -22.63
CA ALA A 269 20.59 20.82 -22.44
C ALA A 269 19.24 21.45 -22.04
N SER A 270 19.24 22.36 -21.07
CA SER A 270 18.05 23.09 -20.62
C SER A 270 17.42 23.94 -21.71
N ARG A 271 18.23 24.65 -22.50
CA ARG A 271 17.71 25.43 -23.64
C ARG A 271 17.06 24.51 -24.65
N ALA A 272 17.71 23.41 -25.04
CA ALA A 272 17.16 22.46 -26.01
C ALA A 272 15.79 21.94 -25.56
N LEU A 273 15.68 21.48 -24.30
CA LEU A 273 14.43 20.97 -23.73
C LEU A 273 13.32 22.02 -23.62
N ASN A 274 13.66 23.26 -23.25
CA ASN A 274 12.66 24.33 -23.10
C ASN A 274 12.23 24.93 -24.45
N THR A 275 12.98 24.70 -25.53
CA THR A 275 12.61 25.10 -26.90
C THR A 275 11.96 23.97 -27.70
N ASP A 276 11.88 22.77 -27.15
CA ASP A 276 11.14 21.66 -27.75
C ASP A 276 9.63 22.01 -27.75
N ALA A 277 8.94 21.66 -28.84
CA ALA A 277 7.51 21.88 -28.98
C ALA A 277 6.67 20.91 -28.12
N SER A 278 7.29 19.86 -27.58
CA SER A 278 6.63 18.87 -26.74
C SER A 278 6.29 19.43 -25.36
N ALA A 279 5.01 19.34 -24.98
CA ALA A 279 4.56 19.63 -23.62
C ALA A 279 5.09 18.64 -22.56
N MET A 280 5.66 17.52 -23.00
CA MET A 280 6.19 16.45 -22.13
C MET A 280 7.67 16.61 -21.81
N THR A 281 8.31 17.69 -22.27
CA THR A 281 9.73 17.97 -22.04
C THR A 281 9.91 19.32 -21.37
N GLY A 282 10.99 19.49 -20.60
CA GLY A 282 11.30 20.78 -20.01
C GLY A 282 12.42 20.72 -19.00
N SER A 283 12.78 21.89 -18.48
CA SER A 283 13.70 22.04 -17.37
C SER A 283 13.33 23.21 -16.47
N ARG A 284 13.57 23.05 -15.17
CA ARG A 284 13.33 24.08 -14.16
C ARG A 284 14.29 23.86 -12.99
N GLY A 285 15.02 24.90 -12.60
CA GLY A 285 15.99 24.80 -11.51
C GLY A 285 17.04 23.73 -11.79
N ASN A 286 17.18 22.79 -10.86
CA ASN A 286 18.08 21.64 -10.99
C ASN A 286 17.46 20.42 -11.68
N SER A 287 16.20 20.51 -12.11
CA SER A 287 15.46 19.42 -12.76
C SER A 287 15.37 19.62 -14.27
N ALA A 288 15.51 18.54 -15.03
CA ALA A 288 15.23 18.50 -16.46
C ALA A 288 14.70 17.13 -16.88
N TRP A 289 13.77 17.08 -17.84
CA TRP A 289 13.16 15.86 -18.34
C TRP A 289 12.90 15.94 -19.85
N GLY A 290 13.23 14.88 -20.61
CA GLY A 290 12.92 14.80 -22.04
C GLY A 290 13.94 14.05 -22.88
N PHE A 291 14.25 14.56 -24.07
CA PHE A 291 15.11 13.94 -25.10
C PHE A 291 14.61 12.59 -25.64
N GLU A 292 13.31 12.32 -25.58
CA GLU A 292 12.75 11.05 -26.08
C GLU A 292 13.06 10.80 -27.56
N LYS A 293 13.07 11.87 -28.36
CA LYS A 293 13.38 11.83 -29.79
C LYS A 293 14.82 11.39 -30.04
N GLU A 294 15.77 11.97 -29.32
CA GLU A 294 17.20 11.67 -29.42
C GLU A 294 17.49 10.27 -28.90
N ILE A 295 16.79 9.82 -27.85
CA ILE A 295 16.97 8.49 -27.28
C ILE A 295 16.36 7.39 -28.14
N LYS A 296 15.34 7.68 -28.96
CA LYS A 296 14.63 6.69 -29.78
C LYS A 296 15.53 5.89 -30.74
N GLY A 297 16.68 6.45 -31.13
CA GLY A 297 17.68 5.79 -31.98
C GLY A 297 18.63 4.84 -31.25
N TYR A 298 18.61 4.79 -29.91
CA TYR A 298 19.52 3.95 -29.15
C TYR A 298 19.14 2.47 -29.29
N LEU A 299 20.10 1.65 -29.71
CA LEU A 299 19.95 0.20 -29.82
C LEU A 299 20.61 -0.51 -28.64
N PRO A 300 19.82 -1.06 -27.68
CA PRO A 300 20.36 -1.73 -26.50
C PRO A 300 21.09 -3.03 -26.87
N SER A 301 22.03 -3.47 -26.04
CA SER A 301 22.76 -4.72 -26.26
C SER A 301 21.89 -5.98 -26.14
N SER A 302 20.72 -5.88 -25.50
CA SER A 302 19.75 -6.96 -25.37
C SER A 302 18.34 -6.41 -25.15
N ASN A 303 17.33 -7.26 -25.31
CA ASN A 303 15.94 -6.93 -24.98
C ASN A 303 15.68 -6.76 -23.47
N LYS A 304 16.69 -6.88 -22.60
CA LYS A 304 16.55 -6.62 -21.16
C LYS A 304 16.70 -5.14 -20.81
N PHE A 305 17.17 -4.31 -21.73
CA PHE A 305 17.41 -2.90 -21.49
C PHE A 305 16.56 -2.02 -22.39
N ARG A 306 16.20 -0.86 -21.85
CA ARG A 306 15.72 0.27 -22.65
C ARG A 306 16.21 1.57 -22.05
N LEU A 307 16.70 2.46 -22.90
CA LEU A 307 16.92 3.85 -22.54
C LEU A 307 15.64 4.61 -22.88
N ARG A 308 15.01 5.23 -21.88
CA ARG A 308 13.84 6.10 -22.07
C ARG A 308 14.25 7.58 -22.07
N GLY A 309 13.29 8.47 -22.25
CA GLY A 309 13.50 9.91 -22.00
C GLY A 309 14.21 10.15 -20.67
N LEU A 310 15.18 11.05 -20.69
CA LEU A 310 16.08 11.31 -19.58
C LEU A 310 15.36 12.11 -18.50
N ASN A 311 15.34 11.60 -17.27
CA ASN A 311 15.10 12.44 -16.09
C ASN A 311 16.44 12.78 -15.47
N MET A 312 16.73 14.08 -15.35
CA MET A 312 18.03 14.61 -15.00
C MET A 312 17.94 15.51 -13.78
N GLY A 313 18.77 15.22 -12.77
CA GLY A 313 18.89 16.02 -11.55
C GLY A 313 20.32 16.52 -11.37
N ARG A 314 20.52 17.83 -11.42
CA ARG A 314 21.83 18.47 -11.25
C ARG A 314 22.26 18.48 -9.79
N GLN A 315 23.52 18.09 -9.53
CA GLN A 315 24.18 18.14 -8.23
C GLN A 315 24.91 19.49 -8.03
N ARG A 316 25.29 19.82 -6.79
CA ARG A 316 25.97 21.08 -6.46
C ARG A 316 27.35 21.20 -7.12
N ASP A 317 28.04 20.07 -7.30
CA ASP A 317 29.35 19.99 -7.96
C ASP A 317 29.27 20.11 -9.51
N GLY A 318 28.07 20.30 -10.06
CA GLY A 318 27.82 20.42 -11.49
C GLY A 318 27.68 19.09 -12.22
N THR A 319 27.84 17.95 -11.55
CA THR A 319 27.49 16.65 -12.12
C THR A 319 25.97 16.50 -12.26
N VAL A 320 25.55 15.60 -13.15
CA VAL A 320 24.14 15.36 -13.44
C VAL A 320 23.82 13.88 -13.23
N MET A 321 22.81 13.58 -12.43
CA MET A 321 22.27 12.24 -12.28
C MET A 321 21.25 11.97 -13.37
N ILE A 322 21.34 10.80 -14.00
CA ILE A 322 20.48 10.37 -15.12
C ILE A 322 19.68 9.15 -14.69
N ASN A 323 18.37 9.32 -14.55
CA ASN A 323 17.40 8.25 -14.32
C ASN A 323 16.70 7.93 -15.65
N ALA A 324 17.23 6.95 -16.39
CA ALA A 324 16.72 6.61 -17.73
C ALA A 324 16.92 5.15 -18.16
N LEU A 325 17.86 4.40 -17.56
CA LEU A 325 18.16 3.03 -18.00
C LEU A 325 17.21 2.03 -17.33
N GLN A 326 16.17 1.63 -18.03
CA GLN A 326 15.23 0.59 -17.60
C GLN A 326 15.83 -0.82 -17.78
N ILE A 327 15.62 -1.67 -16.78
CA ILE A 327 16.07 -3.07 -16.74
C ILE A 327 14.86 -3.96 -16.47
N PHE A 328 14.51 -4.82 -17.43
CA PHE A 328 13.32 -5.66 -17.38
C PHE A 328 13.58 -7.03 -16.74
N GLY A 329 12.57 -7.56 -16.04
CA GLY A 329 12.61 -8.91 -15.46
C GLY A 329 13.55 -9.06 -14.26
N VAL A 330 13.77 -7.98 -13.52
CA VAL A 330 14.54 -8.01 -12.26
C VAL A 330 13.62 -8.46 -11.14
N ASN A 331 13.99 -9.52 -10.42
CA ASN A 331 13.30 -9.88 -9.20
C ASN A 331 13.80 -9.00 -8.06
N GLY A 332 13.00 -7.99 -7.70
CA GLY A 332 13.30 -7.04 -6.63
C GLY A 332 13.48 -7.67 -5.26
N LEU A 333 12.93 -8.87 -5.01
CA LEU A 333 13.02 -9.59 -3.74
C LEU A 333 14.23 -10.55 -3.67
N ASN A 334 15.05 -10.61 -4.73
CA ASN A 334 16.20 -11.50 -4.80
C ASN A 334 17.50 -10.72 -5.02
N ASP A 335 18.37 -10.71 -4.02
CA ASP A 335 19.64 -9.98 -4.02
C ASP A 335 20.55 -10.38 -5.20
N GLY A 336 20.59 -11.68 -5.53
CA GLY A 336 21.36 -12.19 -6.68
C GLY A 336 20.87 -11.62 -8.01
N SER A 337 19.55 -11.60 -8.21
CA SER A 337 18.90 -11.02 -9.40
C SER A 337 19.20 -9.53 -9.53
N ARG A 338 19.10 -8.77 -8.43
CA ARG A 338 19.41 -7.33 -8.43
C ARG A 338 20.88 -7.06 -8.75
N ASN A 339 21.80 -7.83 -8.15
CA ASN A 339 23.24 -7.67 -8.37
C ASN A 339 23.64 -8.04 -9.81
N GLU A 340 23.13 -9.14 -10.36
CA GLU A 340 23.38 -9.54 -11.74
C GLU A 340 22.85 -8.49 -12.73
N ALA A 341 21.63 -7.99 -12.50
CA ALA A 341 21.04 -6.94 -13.31
C ALA A 341 21.86 -5.64 -13.26
N LYS A 342 22.35 -5.24 -12.09
CA LYS A 342 23.21 -4.06 -11.92
C LYS A 342 24.51 -4.19 -12.70
N ILE A 343 25.23 -5.31 -12.58
CA ILE A 343 26.51 -5.53 -13.30
C ILE A 343 26.31 -5.43 -14.81
N LYS A 344 25.23 -6.05 -15.33
CA LYS A 344 24.93 -5.98 -16.77
C LYS A 344 24.54 -4.57 -17.21
N ALA A 345 23.78 -3.83 -16.39
CA ALA A 345 23.41 -2.45 -16.68
C ALA A 345 24.60 -1.48 -16.62
N GLU A 346 25.55 -1.69 -15.72
CA GLU A 346 26.80 -0.91 -15.66
C GLU A 346 27.63 -1.10 -16.94
N LYS A 347 27.70 -2.33 -17.45
CA LYS A 347 28.33 -2.62 -18.75
C LYS A 347 27.61 -1.93 -19.91
N GLU A 348 26.29 -1.82 -19.85
CA GLU A 348 25.51 -1.11 -20.88
C GLU A 348 25.87 0.38 -20.96
N LEU A 349 26.37 0.98 -19.87
CA LEU A 349 26.83 2.37 -19.88
C LEU A 349 27.99 2.61 -20.85
N GLU A 350 28.84 1.61 -21.13
CA GLU A 350 29.91 1.72 -22.13
C GLU A 350 29.38 2.03 -23.54
N ARG A 351 28.12 1.68 -23.82
CA ARG A 351 27.42 1.96 -25.07
C ARG A 351 26.57 3.22 -24.99
N ILE A 352 25.92 3.44 -23.86
CA ILE A 352 25.03 4.59 -23.64
C ILE A 352 25.83 5.90 -23.66
N ILE A 353 26.98 5.97 -22.97
CA ILE A 353 27.70 7.26 -22.85
C ILE A 353 28.18 7.79 -24.20
N PRO A 354 28.84 7.01 -25.08
CA PRO A 354 29.17 7.47 -26.43
C PRO A 354 27.92 7.89 -27.22
N TYR A 355 26.84 7.12 -27.15
CA TYR A 355 25.59 7.47 -27.83
C TYR A 355 25.04 8.83 -27.37
N LEU A 356 25.04 9.10 -26.06
CA LEU A 356 24.57 10.38 -25.52
C LEU A 356 25.44 11.55 -26.03
N ARG A 357 26.77 11.38 -26.09
CA ARG A 357 27.69 12.41 -26.62
C ARG A 357 27.37 12.77 -28.06
N ASP A 358 27.09 11.77 -28.88
CA ASP A 358 26.90 11.93 -30.31
C ASP A 358 25.51 12.47 -30.68
N ASN A 359 24.50 12.26 -29.82
CA ASN A 359 23.09 12.47 -30.19
C ASN A 359 22.32 13.44 -29.30
N VAL A 360 22.77 13.75 -28.07
CA VAL A 360 22.00 14.55 -27.12
C VAL A 360 22.61 15.94 -26.93
N PRO A 361 21.85 17.02 -27.17
CA PRO A 361 22.31 18.39 -26.94
C PRO A 361 22.84 18.60 -25.51
N GLY A 362 24.05 19.15 -25.40
CA GLY A 362 24.72 19.41 -24.13
C GLY A 362 25.55 18.24 -23.58
N PHE A 363 25.58 17.09 -24.26
CA PHE A 363 26.29 15.90 -23.77
C PHE A 363 27.64 15.63 -24.44
N ALA A 364 28.12 16.50 -25.35
CA ALA A 364 29.35 16.24 -26.13
C ALA A 364 30.57 15.86 -25.27
N GLU A 365 30.74 16.50 -24.11
CA GLU A 365 31.84 16.26 -23.16
C GLU A 365 31.45 15.35 -21.98
N ALA A 366 30.25 14.75 -22.02
CA ALA A 366 29.71 14.00 -20.90
C ALA A 366 30.55 12.76 -20.60
N ARG A 367 30.99 12.56 -19.36
CA ARG A 367 31.78 11.39 -18.94
C ARG A 367 31.17 10.73 -17.72
N LEU A 368 31.17 9.38 -17.71
CA LEU A 368 30.72 8.61 -16.56
C LEU A 368 31.60 8.93 -15.35
N VAL A 369 30.96 9.34 -14.26
CA VAL A 369 31.61 9.51 -12.95
C VAL A 369 31.46 8.22 -12.15
N ALA A 370 30.21 7.74 -12.03
CA ALA A 370 29.88 6.52 -11.32
C ALA A 370 28.44 6.09 -11.62
N ALA A 371 28.09 4.86 -11.25
CA ALA A 371 26.72 4.35 -11.22
C ALA A 371 26.25 4.17 -9.78
N ALA A 372 24.93 4.20 -9.56
CA ALA A 372 24.35 4.11 -8.22
C ALA A 372 24.73 2.79 -7.52
N PRO A 373 25.00 2.81 -6.20
CA PRO A 373 25.30 1.60 -5.43
C PRO A 373 24.23 0.50 -5.54
N GLU A 374 22.96 0.88 -5.61
CA GLU A 374 21.81 -0.02 -5.70
C GLU A 374 20.92 0.33 -6.90
N LEU A 375 20.21 -0.67 -7.44
CA LEU A 375 19.17 -0.41 -8.43
C LEU A 375 18.00 0.33 -7.78
N TYR A 376 17.43 1.29 -8.49
CA TYR A 376 16.11 1.81 -8.18
C TYR A 376 15.06 0.76 -8.58
N VAL A 377 14.60 -0.02 -7.60
CA VAL A 377 13.41 -0.87 -7.73
C VAL A 377 12.20 0.00 -7.39
N ARG A 378 11.13 -0.05 -8.19
CA ARG A 378 9.90 0.75 -7.96
C ARG A 378 8.86 0.05 -7.11
N GLU A 379 8.79 -1.27 -7.25
CA GLU A 379 7.70 -2.07 -6.74
C GLU A 379 8.16 -3.49 -6.41
N THR A 380 7.65 -4.02 -5.30
CA THR A 380 7.83 -5.42 -4.87
C THR A 380 6.55 -5.91 -4.18
N ARG A 381 6.52 -6.00 -2.85
CA ARG A 381 5.35 -6.46 -2.08
C ARG A 381 4.37 -5.32 -1.82
N HIS A 382 3.09 -5.63 -1.89
CA HIS A 382 1.97 -4.82 -1.40
C HIS A 382 1.26 -5.61 -0.30
N VAL A 383 1.38 -5.19 0.96
CA VAL A 383 0.77 -5.94 2.08
C VAL A 383 -0.76 -5.85 2.08
N ILE A 384 -1.42 -6.87 2.62
CA ILE A 384 -2.87 -6.88 2.79
C ILE A 384 -3.23 -6.31 4.17
N GLY A 385 -3.53 -5.01 4.19
CA GLY A 385 -3.97 -4.29 5.38
C GLY A 385 -5.46 -4.38 5.66
N GLU A 386 -5.90 -3.70 6.72
CA GLU A 386 -7.30 -3.51 7.11
C GLU A 386 -8.12 -2.81 6.00
N TYR A 387 -7.48 -1.92 5.25
CA TYR A 387 -7.99 -1.37 4.01
C TYR A 387 -6.92 -1.43 2.94
N ARG A 388 -7.31 -1.74 1.70
CA ARG A 388 -6.41 -1.70 0.54
C ARG A 388 -6.84 -0.53 -0.33
N LEU A 389 -5.99 0.48 -0.48
CA LEU A 389 -6.29 1.62 -1.34
C LEU A 389 -6.48 1.12 -2.76
N ASP A 390 -7.65 1.36 -3.34
CA ASP A 390 -7.97 0.92 -4.68
C ASP A 390 -7.83 2.07 -5.70
N ILE A 391 -7.62 1.72 -6.96
CA ILE A 391 -7.54 2.70 -8.05
C ILE A 391 -8.83 3.52 -8.17
N ASN A 392 -9.99 2.99 -7.79
CA ASN A 392 -11.21 3.78 -7.74
C ASN A 392 -11.16 4.88 -6.67
N ASP A 393 -10.53 4.65 -5.52
CA ASP A 393 -10.39 5.70 -4.49
C ASP A 393 -9.55 6.87 -5.01
N VAL A 394 -8.47 6.54 -5.72
CA VAL A 394 -7.58 7.50 -6.38
C VAL A 394 -8.34 8.29 -7.45
N MET A 395 -8.95 7.60 -8.42
CA MET A 395 -9.60 8.24 -9.57
C MET A 395 -10.92 8.94 -9.22
N GLU A 396 -11.56 8.56 -8.11
CA GLU A 396 -12.77 9.23 -7.63
C GLU A 396 -12.47 10.37 -6.66
N ASN A 397 -11.20 10.71 -6.45
CA ASN A 397 -10.76 11.79 -5.57
C ASN A 397 -11.35 11.63 -4.16
N ARG A 398 -11.27 10.41 -3.63
CA ARG A 398 -11.99 10.05 -2.42
C ARG A 398 -11.32 10.63 -1.17
N ASP A 399 -12.12 11.25 -0.30
CA ASP A 399 -11.73 11.59 1.06
C ASP A 399 -12.16 10.49 2.04
N PHE A 400 -11.50 10.45 3.21
CA PHE A 400 -11.76 9.48 4.27
C PHE A 400 -11.79 10.18 5.62
N THR A 401 -12.80 9.85 6.44
CA THR A 401 -12.88 10.35 7.83
C THR A 401 -11.67 9.92 8.66
N ASP A 402 -11.02 8.83 8.28
CA ASP A 402 -9.79 8.29 8.84
C ASP A 402 -8.54 8.54 7.97
N GLY A 403 -8.60 9.52 7.07
CA GLY A 403 -7.47 9.94 6.24
C GLY A 403 -6.27 10.40 7.08
N ILE A 404 -5.06 10.05 6.67
CA ILE A 404 -3.80 10.44 7.36
C ILE A 404 -2.78 11.09 6.44
N ALA A 405 -3.08 11.15 5.14
CA ALA A 405 -2.30 11.82 4.13
C ALA A 405 -3.22 12.21 2.96
N ILE A 406 -2.83 13.23 2.20
CA ILE A 406 -3.47 13.62 0.95
C ILE A 406 -2.42 13.58 -0.15
N ALA A 407 -2.75 12.94 -1.27
CA ALA A 407 -1.88 12.72 -2.42
C ALA A 407 -2.60 13.14 -3.71
N SER A 408 -1.85 13.41 -4.76
CA SER A 408 -2.37 13.83 -6.08
C SER A 408 -1.47 13.47 -7.24
N TYR A 409 -0.43 12.65 -7.03
CA TYR A 409 0.45 12.24 -8.12
C TYR A 409 -0.35 11.49 -9.21
N PRO A 410 -0.06 11.70 -10.51
CA PRO A 410 -0.61 10.87 -11.57
C PRO A 410 -0.33 9.38 -11.32
N VAL A 411 -1.25 8.52 -11.76
CA VAL A 411 -1.09 7.08 -11.64
C VAL A 411 -0.11 6.58 -12.70
N ASP A 412 1.18 6.69 -12.40
CA ASP A 412 2.29 6.36 -13.29
C ASP A 412 2.71 4.89 -13.12
N ILE A 413 2.29 4.08 -14.09
CA ILE A 413 2.68 2.67 -14.21
C ILE A 413 3.83 2.59 -15.21
N GLN A 414 5.02 2.35 -14.68
CA GLN A 414 6.22 2.21 -15.50
C GLN A 414 6.22 0.88 -16.22
N ALA A 415 6.92 0.84 -17.34
CA ALA A 415 6.96 -0.32 -18.20
C ALA A 415 7.38 -1.61 -17.49
N MET A 416 6.70 -2.70 -17.83
CA MET A 416 6.98 -4.02 -17.26
C MET A 416 7.68 -4.97 -18.25
N SER A 417 7.68 -4.63 -19.53
CA SER A 417 8.37 -5.38 -20.59
C SER A 417 8.87 -4.46 -21.71
N PRO A 418 9.74 -4.94 -22.61
CA PRO A 418 10.22 -4.14 -23.75
C PRO A 418 9.10 -3.68 -24.69
N ASP A 419 8.04 -4.50 -24.81
CA ASP A 419 6.88 -4.24 -25.67
C ASP A 419 5.87 -3.25 -25.04
N ASP A 420 6.10 -2.84 -23.80
CA ASP A 420 5.27 -1.90 -23.04
C ASP A 420 6.09 -0.64 -22.71
N TRP A 421 5.52 0.54 -22.93
CA TRP A 421 6.20 1.81 -22.67
C TRP A 421 5.90 2.38 -21.28
N GLY A 422 5.00 1.74 -20.53
CA GLY A 422 4.41 2.32 -19.33
C GLY A 422 3.38 3.38 -19.73
N ASN A 423 2.46 3.68 -18.82
CA ASN A 423 1.38 4.63 -19.07
C ASN A 423 0.96 5.34 -17.78
N VAL A 424 0.51 6.58 -17.94
CA VAL A 424 -0.32 7.24 -16.93
C VAL A 424 -1.74 6.73 -17.08
N VAL A 425 -2.19 5.94 -16.10
CA VAL A 425 -3.52 5.33 -16.09
C VAL A 425 -4.61 6.37 -15.86
N GLY A 426 -4.30 7.40 -15.07
CA GLY A 426 -5.17 8.52 -14.77
C GLY A 426 -4.47 9.57 -13.91
N ASN A 427 -5.09 10.74 -13.76
CA ASN A 427 -4.51 11.91 -13.10
C ASN A 427 -5.49 12.50 -12.07
N PRO A 428 -5.44 12.08 -10.79
CA PRO A 428 -6.36 12.57 -9.77
C PRO A 428 -6.11 14.06 -9.46
N VAL A 429 -7.14 14.78 -9.03
CA VAL A 429 -6.98 16.12 -8.44
C VAL A 429 -6.36 16.01 -7.06
N GLN A 430 -6.93 15.15 -6.21
CA GLN A 430 -6.37 14.71 -4.93
C GLN A 430 -7.22 13.59 -4.33
N TYR A 431 -6.60 12.73 -3.51
CA TYR A 431 -7.26 11.67 -2.77
C TYR A 431 -6.61 11.51 -1.38
N ALA A 432 -7.37 11.00 -0.41
CA ALA A 432 -6.86 10.74 0.93
C ALA A 432 -6.44 9.27 1.07
N ILE A 433 -5.44 9.01 1.91
CA ILE A 433 -5.02 7.66 2.29
C ILE A 433 -5.51 7.40 3.72
N PRO A 434 -6.40 6.42 3.95
CA PRO A 434 -6.87 6.11 5.29
C PRO A 434 -5.80 5.40 6.13
N ILE A 435 -5.83 5.61 7.44
CA ILE A 435 -4.91 4.97 8.40
C ILE A 435 -4.92 3.43 8.30
N ARG A 436 -6.06 2.85 7.91
CA ARG A 436 -6.23 1.41 7.71
C ARG A 436 -5.33 0.83 6.59
N CYS A 437 -4.79 1.66 5.70
CA CYS A 437 -3.76 1.24 4.74
C CYS A 437 -2.42 0.89 5.38
N LEU A 438 -2.14 1.41 6.58
CA LEU A 438 -0.89 1.16 7.29
C LEU A 438 -0.99 -0.01 8.27
N VAL A 439 -2.20 -0.46 8.59
CA VAL A 439 -2.45 -1.49 9.60
C VAL A 439 -2.62 -2.84 8.94
N VAL A 440 -1.78 -3.81 9.31
CA VAL A 440 -1.84 -5.19 8.83
C VAL A 440 -2.83 -6.02 9.64
N LYS A 441 -3.42 -7.06 9.04
CA LYS A 441 -4.49 -7.88 9.66
C LYS A 441 -3.96 -8.95 10.61
N GLU A 442 -2.82 -9.53 10.28
CA GLU A 442 -2.28 -10.71 10.97
C GLU A 442 -1.47 -10.35 12.23
N VAL A 443 -1.04 -9.10 12.36
CA VAL A 443 -0.14 -8.65 13.43
C VAL A 443 -0.67 -7.38 14.12
N ASN A 444 -1.08 -7.52 15.38
CA ASN A 444 -1.81 -6.54 16.18
C ASN A 444 -1.05 -5.25 16.47
N ASN A 445 0.27 -5.24 16.39
CA ASN A 445 1.10 -4.12 16.80
C ASN A 445 2.12 -3.66 15.76
N LEU A 446 1.93 -4.08 14.51
CA LEU A 446 2.77 -3.74 13.36
C LEU A 446 2.03 -2.78 12.42
N LEU A 447 2.73 -1.74 11.99
CA LEU A 447 2.33 -0.90 10.87
C LEU A 447 3.31 -1.09 9.72
N VAL A 448 2.85 -0.97 8.48
CA VAL A 448 3.69 -0.96 7.27
C VAL A 448 3.52 0.39 6.57
N ALA A 449 4.63 1.06 6.29
CA ALA A 449 4.66 2.36 5.63
C ALA A 449 5.48 2.32 4.33
N GLY A 450 5.34 3.36 3.51
CA GLY A 450 6.07 3.46 2.24
C GLY A 450 5.40 2.68 1.11
N ARG A 451 6.19 2.38 0.09
CA ARG A 451 5.70 1.77 -1.15
C ARG A 451 5.07 0.38 -0.98
N SER A 452 5.39 -0.32 0.12
CA SER A 452 4.88 -1.66 0.42
C SER A 452 3.64 -1.68 1.31
N ALA A 453 3.12 -0.52 1.70
CA ALA A 453 1.86 -0.41 2.42
C ALA A 453 0.67 -0.95 1.60
N SER A 454 -0.52 -0.99 2.21
CA SER A 454 -1.68 -1.69 1.65
C SER A 454 -2.35 -0.91 0.51
N TYR A 455 -1.80 -1.09 -0.69
CA TYR A 455 -2.27 -0.51 -1.97
C TYR A 455 -2.51 -1.62 -2.99
N THR A 456 -3.46 -1.45 -3.92
CA THR A 456 -3.47 -2.25 -5.17
C THR A 456 -2.34 -1.79 -6.07
N SER A 457 -1.85 -2.64 -6.98
CA SER A 457 -0.70 -2.32 -7.84
C SER A 457 -0.92 -1.04 -8.65
N LEU A 458 -2.13 -0.86 -9.17
CA LEU A 458 -2.52 0.36 -9.87
C LEU A 458 -2.53 1.59 -8.94
N ALA A 459 -3.13 1.49 -7.75
CA ALA A 459 -3.13 2.61 -6.80
C ALA A 459 -1.71 2.97 -6.33
N ALA A 460 -0.83 1.98 -6.18
CA ALA A 460 0.58 2.18 -5.86
C ALA A 460 1.32 2.99 -6.93
N GLY A 461 0.88 2.96 -8.19
CA GLY A 461 1.39 3.84 -9.26
C GLY A 461 1.38 5.33 -8.89
N SER A 462 0.45 5.75 -8.03
CA SER A 462 0.42 7.09 -7.45
C SER A 462 0.97 7.12 -6.02
N ALA A 463 0.53 6.20 -5.15
CA ALA A 463 0.80 6.28 -3.71
C ALA A 463 2.25 5.95 -3.30
N ARG A 464 3.06 5.32 -4.17
CA ARG A 464 4.43 4.87 -3.84
C ARG A 464 5.49 5.97 -3.81
N VAL A 465 5.17 7.18 -4.27
CA VAL A 465 6.17 8.24 -4.45
C VAL A 465 6.71 8.76 -3.10
N ILE A 466 7.96 9.22 -3.09
CA ILE A 466 8.65 9.66 -1.85
C ILE A 466 7.82 10.64 -1.02
N PRO A 467 7.18 11.70 -1.58
CA PRO A 467 6.42 12.63 -0.77
C PRO A 467 5.26 11.96 -0.01
N VAL A 468 4.56 11.03 -0.67
CA VAL A 468 3.47 10.25 -0.07
C VAL A 468 4.01 9.24 0.95
N GLY A 469 5.13 8.59 0.63
CA GLY A 469 5.85 7.70 1.55
C GLY A 469 6.22 8.41 2.85
N MET A 470 6.79 9.61 2.78
CA MET A 470 7.17 10.38 3.97
C MET A 470 5.98 10.78 4.85
N VAL A 471 4.88 11.25 4.28
CA VAL A 471 3.70 11.65 5.09
C VAL A 471 2.95 10.45 5.66
N THR A 472 2.93 9.31 4.96
CA THR A 472 2.37 8.06 5.49
C THR A 472 3.29 7.44 6.54
N GLY A 473 4.61 7.55 6.39
CA GLY A 473 5.61 7.24 7.41
C GLY A 473 5.39 8.08 8.68
N GLN A 474 5.25 9.39 8.54
CA GLN A 474 4.89 10.29 9.66
C GLN A 474 3.60 9.83 10.36
N ALA A 475 2.57 9.47 9.60
CA ALA A 475 1.34 8.91 10.13
C ALA A 475 1.54 7.59 10.88
N ALA A 476 2.38 6.67 10.36
CA ALA A 476 2.71 5.42 11.04
C ALA A 476 3.41 5.69 12.38
N GLY A 477 4.37 6.62 12.41
CA GLY A 477 5.09 7.01 13.62
C GLY A 477 4.19 7.61 14.71
N VAL A 478 3.35 8.58 14.36
CA VAL A 478 2.36 9.16 15.30
C VAL A 478 1.38 8.08 15.78
N THR A 479 0.90 7.22 14.89
CA THR A 479 -0.03 6.14 15.24
C THR A 479 0.61 5.17 16.23
N ALA A 480 1.84 4.73 15.95
CA ALA A 480 2.59 3.82 16.82
C ALA A 480 2.83 4.43 18.21
N ALA A 481 3.25 5.69 18.27
CA ALA A 481 3.47 6.41 19.53
C ALA A 481 2.15 6.55 20.33
N TYR A 482 1.05 6.93 19.67
CA TYR A 482 -0.27 7.03 20.29
C TYR A 482 -0.72 5.68 20.84
N ALA A 483 -0.65 4.62 20.04
CA ALA A 483 -1.05 3.27 20.43
C ALA A 483 -0.17 2.71 21.57
N ALA A 484 1.13 3.00 21.58
CA ALA A 484 2.04 2.61 22.66
C ALA A 484 1.70 3.30 23.98
N LYS A 485 1.41 4.61 23.94
CA LYS A 485 1.06 5.42 25.11
C LYS A 485 -0.26 4.99 25.75
N GLU A 486 -1.27 4.71 24.91
CA GLU A 486 -2.62 4.37 25.35
C GLU A 486 -2.79 2.87 25.64
N GLY A 487 -1.77 2.05 25.40
CA GLY A 487 -1.83 0.60 25.59
C GLY A 487 -2.73 -0.13 24.58
N LEU A 488 -2.94 0.45 23.39
CA LEU A 488 -3.86 -0.05 22.36
C LEU A 488 -3.11 -0.86 21.30
N ILE A 489 -3.72 -1.92 20.77
CA ILE A 489 -3.28 -2.51 19.50
C ILE A 489 -3.53 -1.51 18.35
N VAL A 490 -2.75 -1.60 17.27
CA VAL A 490 -2.82 -0.61 16.18
C VAL A 490 -4.17 -0.62 15.47
N ALA A 491 -4.76 -1.82 15.29
CA ALA A 491 -6.08 -1.97 14.67
C ALA A 491 -7.19 -1.27 15.48
N THR A 492 -7.17 -1.37 16.81
CA THR A 492 -8.14 -0.66 17.66
C THR A 492 -7.97 0.86 17.57
N ALA A 493 -6.74 1.35 17.52
CA ALA A 493 -6.48 2.78 17.35
C ALA A 493 -6.99 3.30 15.99
N ALA A 494 -6.86 2.49 14.93
CA ALA A 494 -7.30 2.82 13.57
C ALA A 494 -8.82 2.67 13.35
N ALA A 495 -9.50 1.75 14.06
CA ALA A 495 -10.93 1.50 13.89
C ALA A 495 -11.83 2.45 14.71
N ASN A 496 -11.31 3.06 15.78
CA ASN A 496 -12.10 3.91 16.67
C ASN A 496 -12.00 5.39 16.26
N ALA A 497 -13.13 6.01 15.93
CA ALA A 497 -13.21 7.39 15.48
C ALA A 497 -12.60 8.42 16.46
N LEU A 498 -12.69 8.19 17.78
CA LEU A 498 -12.10 9.08 18.78
C LEU A 498 -10.56 8.99 18.77
N HIS A 499 -10.01 7.78 18.67
CA HIS A 499 -8.57 7.58 18.56
C HIS A 499 -8.02 8.14 17.24
N VAL A 500 -8.69 7.86 16.12
CA VAL A 500 -8.37 8.44 14.81
C VAL A 500 -8.36 9.97 14.85
N LYS A 501 -9.37 10.59 15.47
CA LYS A 501 -9.42 12.04 15.64
C LYS A 501 -8.20 12.58 16.40
N ARG A 502 -7.78 11.92 17.49
CA ARG A 502 -6.61 12.31 18.27
C ARG A 502 -5.30 12.13 17.50
N ILE A 503 -5.17 11.05 16.73
CA ILE A 503 -4.03 10.79 15.84
C ILE A 503 -3.93 11.90 14.78
N ARG A 504 -5.03 12.20 14.09
CA ARG A 504 -5.10 13.28 13.09
C ARG A 504 -4.76 14.65 13.69
N GLN A 505 -5.26 14.95 14.89
CA GLN A 505 -4.89 16.18 15.61
C GLN A 505 -3.39 16.26 15.87
N ARG A 506 -2.75 15.14 16.25
CA ARG A 506 -1.29 15.11 16.47
C ARG A 506 -0.52 15.27 15.16
N LEU A 507 -1.01 14.70 14.06
CA LEU A 507 -0.43 14.90 12.72
C LEU A 507 -0.48 16.37 12.29
N VAL A 508 -1.63 17.03 12.43
CA VAL A 508 -1.77 18.46 12.13
C VAL A 508 -0.88 19.32 13.02
N GLN A 509 -0.73 18.98 14.31
CA GLN A 509 0.24 19.65 15.20
C GLN A 509 1.69 19.47 14.75
N GLN A 510 2.00 18.41 14.01
CA GLN A 510 3.30 18.17 13.38
C GLN A 510 3.32 18.62 11.90
N GLY A 511 2.45 19.57 11.52
CA GLY A 511 2.48 20.23 10.21
C GLY A 511 1.80 19.48 9.07
N ALA A 512 1.18 18.32 9.30
CA ALA A 512 0.48 17.58 8.25
C ALA A 512 -0.75 18.35 7.73
N TYR A 513 -0.98 18.31 6.42
CA TYR A 513 -2.17 18.87 5.78
C TYR A 513 -3.25 17.79 5.65
N LEU A 514 -4.36 17.95 6.38
CA LEU A 514 -5.46 16.96 6.46
C LEU A 514 -6.84 17.62 6.38
N GLU A 515 -6.97 18.72 5.66
CA GLU A 515 -8.24 19.39 5.46
C GLU A 515 -9.23 18.49 4.70
N PRO A 516 -10.46 18.30 5.21
CA PRO A 516 -11.48 17.53 4.49
C PRO A 516 -11.80 18.15 3.13
N PHE A 517 -12.21 17.31 2.18
CA PHE A 517 -12.57 17.77 0.84
C PHE A 517 -13.66 16.93 0.19
N GLU A 518 -14.37 17.53 -0.76
CA GLU A 518 -15.34 16.84 -1.61
C GLU A 518 -15.10 17.25 -3.06
N ILE A 519 -14.72 16.29 -3.90
CA ILE A 519 -14.49 16.51 -5.32
C ILE A 519 -15.51 15.69 -6.10
N LYS A 520 -16.37 16.39 -6.84
CA LYS A 520 -17.40 15.76 -7.65
C LYS A 520 -16.76 15.12 -8.88
N ASN A 521 -17.02 13.84 -9.09
CA ASN A 521 -16.68 13.18 -10.34
C ASN A 521 -17.86 13.36 -11.33
N PRO A 522 -17.76 14.22 -12.36
CA PRO A 522 -18.85 14.46 -13.30
C PRO A 522 -19.20 13.20 -14.12
N GLN A 523 -18.24 12.29 -14.30
CA GLN A 523 -18.40 11.08 -15.11
C GLN A 523 -19.30 10.05 -14.42
N ARG A 524 -19.55 10.16 -13.11
CA ARG A 524 -20.52 9.33 -12.36
C ARG A 524 -21.95 9.40 -12.88
N LYS A 525 -22.31 10.45 -13.62
CA LYS A 525 -23.65 10.61 -14.19
C LYS A 525 -23.90 9.72 -15.39
N HIS A 526 -22.84 9.21 -16.02
CA HIS A 526 -22.97 8.35 -17.18
C HIS A 526 -23.48 6.96 -16.75
N TRP A 527 -24.44 6.40 -17.49
CA TRP A 527 -25.12 5.14 -17.14
C TRP A 527 -24.14 3.95 -17.03
N ALA A 528 -23.12 3.89 -17.90
CA ALA A 528 -22.09 2.86 -17.87
C ALA A 528 -20.97 3.07 -16.82
N TYR A 529 -21.06 4.09 -15.95
CA TYR A 529 -19.96 4.41 -15.04
C TYR A 529 -19.68 3.29 -14.01
N ASP A 530 -20.68 2.54 -13.58
CA ASP A 530 -20.44 1.39 -12.70
C ASP A 530 -19.63 0.28 -13.40
N SER A 531 -19.77 0.14 -14.71
CA SER A 531 -18.93 -0.76 -15.52
C SER A 531 -17.48 -0.29 -15.55
N VAL A 532 -17.27 1.02 -15.67
CA VAL A 532 -15.93 1.63 -15.57
C VAL A 532 -15.30 1.32 -14.21
N ARG A 533 -16.04 1.49 -13.11
CA ARG A 533 -15.56 1.16 -11.76
C ARG A 533 -15.22 -0.31 -11.58
N GLY A 534 -15.96 -1.20 -12.25
CA GLY A 534 -15.73 -2.64 -12.20
C GLY A 534 -14.49 -3.09 -12.98
N LEU A 535 -14.19 -2.46 -14.12
CA LEU A 535 -13.08 -2.83 -15.00
C LEU A 535 -11.77 -2.08 -14.69
N ARG A 536 -11.84 -0.89 -14.09
CA ARG A 536 -10.66 -0.08 -13.76
C ARG A 536 -9.66 -0.80 -12.84
N PRO A 537 -10.07 -1.52 -11.77
CA PRO A 537 -9.15 -2.31 -10.94
C PRO A 537 -8.41 -3.41 -11.70
N MET A 538 -8.89 -3.83 -12.87
CA MET A 538 -8.24 -4.84 -13.71
C MET A 538 -7.23 -4.23 -14.70
N GLY A 539 -7.00 -2.92 -14.66
CA GLY A 539 -6.11 -2.23 -15.59
C GLY A 539 -6.68 -2.07 -17.01
N LEU A 540 -8.00 -2.25 -17.18
CA LEU A 540 -8.66 -2.23 -18.49
C LEU A 540 -9.21 -0.85 -18.89
N VAL A 541 -9.16 0.10 -17.95
CA VAL A 541 -9.58 1.48 -18.17
C VAL A 541 -8.39 2.39 -17.91
N MET A 542 -7.82 2.93 -18.98
CA MET A 542 -6.73 3.91 -18.95
C MET A 542 -7.22 5.19 -19.64
N VAL A 543 -7.13 6.31 -18.92
CA VAL A 543 -7.69 7.61 -19.36
C VAL A 543 -6.65 8.72 -19.49
N GLY A 544 -5.38 8.44 -19.19
CA GLY A 544 -4.29 9.40 -19.35
C GLY A 544 -4.40 10.61 -18.43
N TYR A 545 -3.67 11.67 -18.77
CA TYR A 545 -3.65 12.92 -18.01
C TYR A 545 -4.97 13.70 -18.05
N GLU A 546 -5.73 13.57 -19.14
CA GLU A 546 -6.98 14.30 -19.38
C GLU A 546 -8.17 13.67 -18.65
N ASN A 547 -8.04 12.42 -18.19
CA ASN A 547 -9.09 11.65 -17.55
C ASN A 547 -10.36 11.46 -18.39
N GLU A 548 -10.26 11.50 -19.71
CA GLU A 548 -11.40 11.32 -20.60
C GLU A 548 -11.71 9.82 -20.80
N LEU A 549 -12.91 9.39 -20.37
CA LEU A 549 -13.35 8.01 -20.57
C LEU A 549 -13.79 7.69 -22.00
N SER A 550 -14.23 8.70 -22.75
CA SER A 550 -14.77 8.60 -24.12
C SER A 550 -15.76 7.45 -24.29
N LEU A 551 -16.78 7.40 -23.42
CA LEU A 551 -17.74 6.29 -23.34
C LEU A 551 -18.67 6.17 -24.55
N GLU A 552 -18.77 7.21 -25.36
CA GLU A 552 -19.59 7.23 -26.59
C GLU A 552 -18.78 6.84 -27.84
N ASP A 553 -17.45 6.70 -27.74
CA ASP A 553 -16.61 6.22 -28.85
C ASP A 553 -16.96 4.78 -29.20
N THR A 554 -16.93 4.44 -30.49
CA THR A 554 -17.17 3.09 -30.98
C THR A 554 -15.87 2.29 -31.08
N PHE A 555 -15.96 0.97 -30.88
CA PHE A 555 -14.79 0.07 -30.99
C PHE A 555 -14.90 -0.83 -32.22
N THR A 556 -13.75 -1.34 -32.63
CA THR A 556 -13.63 -2.45 -33.57
C THR A 556 -13.86 -3.80 -32.88
N GLU A 557 -14.18 -4.82 -33.68
CA GLU A 557 -14.31 -6.20 -33.20
C GLU A 557 -13.02 -6.68 -32.50
N ALA A 558 -11.85 -6.41 -33.10
CA ALA A 558 -10.55 -6.75 -32.53
C ALA A 558 -10.29 -6.08 -31.17
N GLN A 559 -10.66 -4.80 -31.02
CA GLN A 559 -10.53 -4.08 -29.74
C GLN A 559 -11.41 -4.71 -28.65
N PHE A 560 -12.67 -5.01 -28.97
CA PHE A 560 -13.59 -5.66 -28.03
C PHE A 560 -13.07 -7.01 -27.56
N VAL A 561 -12.70 -7.87 -28.50
CA VAL A 561 -12.16 -9.21 -28.22
C VAL A 561 -10.93 -9.14 -27.32
N ARG A 562 -10.00 -8.23 -27.61
CA ARG A 562 -8.79 -8.06 -26.80
C ARG A 562 -9.11 -7.73 -25.35
N ILE A 563 -10.00 -6.75 -25.11
CA ILE A 563 -10.34 -6.29 -23.76
C ILE A 563 -11.16 -7.35 -23.04
N LEU A 564 -12.12 -8.00 -23.71
CA LEU A 564 -12.92 -9.08 -23.15
C LEU A 564 -12.04 -10.24 -22.67
N PHE A 565 -11.08 -10.69 -23.48
CA PHE A 565 -10.17 -11.76 -23.03
C PHE A 565 -9.32 -11.35 -21.85
N GLN A 566 -8.75 -10.15 -21.90
CA GLN A 566 -7.95 -9.67 -20.78
C GLN A 566 -8.80 -9.62 -19.50
N ALA A 567 -10.04 -9.13 -19.59
CA ALA A 567 -11.02 -9.18 -18.50
C ALA A 567 -11.29 -10.59 -17.99
N LEU A 568 -11.58 -11.54 -18.88
CA LEU A 568 -11.90 -12.92 -18.47
C LEU A 568 -10.68 -13.63 -17.87
N THR A 569 -9.48 -13.46 -18.44
CA THR A 569 -8.25 -14.03 -17.89
C THR A 569 -7.93 -13.48 -16.49
N ILE A 570 -8.19 -12.20 -16.25
CA ILE A 570 -7.98 -11.59 -14.92
C ILE A 570 -9.06 -12.03 -13.93
N ALA A 571 -10.32 -12.02 -14.36
CA ALA A 571 -11.46 -12.23 -13.46
C ALA A 571 -11.82 -13.69 -13.21
N ILE A 572 -11.42 -14.60 -14.12
CA ILE A 572 -11.76 -16.03 -14.16
C ILE A 572 -10.50 -16.80 -14.60
N PRO A 573 -9.57 -17.12 -13.67
CA PRO A 573 -8.31 -17.78 -13.99
C PRO A 573 -8.46 -19.13 -14.72
N GLU A 574 -9.60 -19.82 -14.54
CA GLU A 574 -9.92 -21.09 -15.20
C GLU A 574 -10.36 -20.92 -16.66
N TYR A 575 -10.71 -19.69 -17.07
CA TYR A 575 -11.17 -19.43 -18.43
C TYR A 575 -10.04 -19.59 -19.44
N THR A 576 -10.17 -20.59 -20.32
CA THR A 576 -9.25 -20.79 -21.44
C THR A 576 -9.86 -20.22 -22.73
N PRO A 577 -9.28 -19.17 -23.33
CA PRO A 577 -9.81 -18.55 -24.54
C PRO A 577 -9.59 -19.42 -25.79
N LYS A 578 -10.62 -19.55 -26.64
CA LYS A 578 -10.51 -20.17 -27.97
C LYS A 578 -9.92 -19.18 -28.99
N LEU A 579 -8.68 -18.77 -28.75
CA LEU A 579 -7.99 -17.67 -29.46
C LEU A 579 -8.08 -17.76 -30.99
N GLU A 580 -7.90 -18.95 -31.57
CA GLU A 580 -7.93 -19.13 -33.03
C GLU A 580 -9.34 -18.98 -33.60
N GLU A 581 -10.37 -19.52 -32.94
CA GLU A 581 -11.77 -19.35 -33.37
C GLU A 581 -12.19 -17.89 -33.27
N ILE A 582 -11.78 -17.18 -32.22
CA ILE A 582 -12.17 -15.77 -32.06
C ILE A 582 -11.38 -14.84 -32.99
N LYS A 583 -10.09 -15.07 -33.22
CA LYS A 583 -9.32 -14.30 -34.22
C LYS A 583 -9.85 -14.48 -35.63
N ALA A 584 -10.31 -15.67 -35.98
CA ALA A 584 -10.94 -15.92 -37.27
C ALA A 584 -12.26 -15.14 -37.43
N LEU A 585 -12.92 -14.79 -36.32
CA LEU A 585 -14.18 -14.07 -36.31
C LEU A 585 -14.04 -12.56 -36.15
N ALA A 586 -12.94 -12.02 -35.64
CA ALA A 586 -12.82 -10.59 -35.32
C ALA A 586 -11.87 -9.85 -36.26
N GLY A 587 -12.38 -8.81 -36.93
CA GLY A 587 -11.63 -7.92 -37.80
C GLY A 587 -11.46 -6.49 -37.27
N ASP A 588 -11.05 -5.59 -38.16
CA ASP A 588 -10.90 -4.16 -37.89
C ASP A 588 -12.20 -3.36 -38.14
N GLU A 589 -13.30 -4.05 -38.46
CA GLU A 589 -14.61 -3.42 -38.62
C GLU A 589 -15.19 -2.97 -37.27
N LEU A 590 -16.05 -1.94 -37.29
CA LEU A 590 -16.75 -1.47 -36.10
C LEU A 590 -17.69 -2.56 -35.58
N LEU A 591 -17.63 -2.85 -34.29
CA LEU A 591 -18.41 -3.90 -33.67
C LEU A 591 -19.90 -3.55 -33.68
N ALA A 592 -20.69 -4.22 -34.53
CA ALA A 592 -22.15 -4.13 -34.54
C ALA A 592 -22.82 -5.22 -33.70
N GLY A 593 -24.09 -5.01 -33.36
CA GLY A 593 -24.87 -5.93 -32.52
C GLY A 593 -24.88 -7.41 -32.97
N PRO A 594 -25.20 -7.73 -34.23
CA PRO A 594 -25.17 -9.11 -34.71
C PRO A 594 -23.82 -9.80 -34.52
N LYS A 595 -22.73 -9.06 -34.80
CA LYS A 595 -21.37 -9.57 -34.66
C LYS A 595 -20.98 -9.80 -33.20
N MET A 596 -21.34 -8.88 -32.32
CA MET A 596 -21.17 -9.03 -30.88
C MET A 596 -21.85 -10.31 -30.37
N LEU A 597 -23.08 -10.58 -30.80
CA LEU A 597 -23.81 -11.78 -30.40
C LEU A 597 -23.12 -13.06 -30.92
N GLU A 598 -22.65 -13.06 -32.17
CA GLU A 598 -21.88 -14.18 -32.72
C GLU A 598 -20.61 -14.45 -31.89
N LEU A 599 -19.84 -13.42 -31.56
CA LEU A 599 -18.63 -13.54 -30.75
C LEU A 599 -18.93 -14.09 -29.35
N LEU A 600 -20.02 -13.65 -28.72
CA LEU A 600 -20.44 -14.15 -27.42
C LEU A 600 -20.81 -15.65 -27.45
N THR A 601 -21.32 -16.19 -28.56
CA THR A 601 -21.56 -17.65 -28.66
C THR A 601 -20.27 -18.44 -28.50
N VAL A 602 -19.15 -17.93 -29.03
CA VAL A 602 -17.84 -18.58 -28.92
C VAL A 602 -17.23 -18.36 -27.55
N VAL A 603 -17.33 -17.14 -27.01
CA VAL A 603 -16.84 -16.79 -25.66
C VAL A 603 -17.49 -17.70 -24.61
N HIS A 604 -18.81 -17.87 -24.69
CA HIS A 604 -19.62 -18.69 -23.79
C HIS A 604 -19.68 -20.18 -24.16
N ARG A 605 -18.95 -20.60 -25.20
CA ARG A 605 -18.89 -22.01 -25.64
C ARG A 605 -20.27 -22.63 -25.89
N LEU A 606 -21.19 -21.84 -26.44
CA LEU A 606 -22.51 -22.34 -26.81
C LEU A 606 -22.38 -23.44 -27.88
N PRO A 607 -23.23 -24.48 -27.85
CA PRO A 607 -23.29 -25.50 -28.89
C PRO A 607 -23.30 -24.93 -30.30
N GLU A 608 -22.62 -25.59 -31.24
CA GLU A 608 -22.41 -25.05 -32.60
C GLU A 608 -23.71 -24.74 -33.36
N TYR A 609 -24.81 -25.44 -33.08
CA TYR A 609 -26.10 -25.17 -33.72
C TYR A 609 -26.65 -23.77 -33.41
N TYR A 610 -26.21 -23.11 -32.32
CA TYR A 610 -26.58 -21.72 -32.05
C TYR A 610 -25.94 -20.75 -33.05
N ARG A 611 -24.92 -21.16 -33.82
CA ARG A 611 -24.36 -20.35 -34.91
C ARG A 611 -25.32 -20.19 -36.10
N GLU A 612 -26.34 -21.06 -36.19
CA GLU A 612 -27.39 -20.96 -37.21
C GLU A 612 -28.52 -20.00 -36.81
N TYR A 613 -28.53 -19.52 -35.56
CA TYR A 613 -29.55 -18.59 -35.09
C TYR A 613 -29.33 -17.21 -35.70
N ASP A 614 -30.43 -16.53 -36.03
CA ASP A 614 -30.34 -15.13 -36.41
C ASP A 614 -30.03 -14.24 -35.19
N SER A 615 -29.65 -12.98 -35.44
CA SER A 615 -29.31 -12.03 -34.38
C SER A 615 -30.44 -11.76 -33.38
N LYS A 616 -31.72 -11.90 -33.78
CA LYS A 616 -32.85 -11.68 -32.87
C LYS A 616 -32.99 -12.86 -31.91
N ASP A 617 -32.82 -14.07 -32.40
CA ASP A 617 -32.92 -15.28 -31.60
C ASP A 617 -31.71 -15.43 -30.66
N LEU A 618 -30.50 -15.09 -31.12
CA LEU A 618 -29.31 -15.00 -30.25
C LEU A 618 -29.49 -13.97 -29.13
N TYR A 619 -30.01 -12.78 -29.46
CA TYR A 619 -30.27 -11.75 -28.45
C TYR A 619 -31.29 -12.23 -27.40
N ARG A 620 -32.39 -12.87 -27.84
CA ARG A 620 -33.39 -13.44 -26.92
C ARG A 620 -32.77 -14.49 -26.02
N LEU A 621 -32.01 -15.43 -26.58
CA LEU A 621 -31.32 -16.46 -25.81
C LEU A 621 -30.45 -15.84 -24.72
N MET A 622 -29.52 -14.95 -25.10
CA MET A 622 -28.58 -14.31 -24.16
C MET A 622 -29.28 -13.48 -23.08
N LYS A 623 -30.36 -12.80 -23.46
CA LYS A 623 -31.22 -12.08 -22.51
C LYS A 623 -31.89 -13.04 -21.53
N ASP A 624 -32.48 -14.13 -22.01
CA ASP A 624 -33.27 -15.06 -21.20
C ASP A 624 -32.39 -15.90 -20.25
N VAL A 625 -31.14 -16.18 -20.63
CA VAL A 625 -30.16 -16.84 -19.75
C VAL A 625 -29.41 -15.86 -18.83
N GLY A 626 -29.71 -14.56 -18.89
CA GLY A 626 -29.13 -13.55 -17.99
C GLY A 626 -27.72 -13.07 -18.34
N MET A 627 -27.25 -13.30 -19.58
CA MET A 627 -25.93 -12.80 -20.04
C MET A 627 -25.93 -11.29 -20.33
N LEU A 628 -27.09 -10.68 -20.56
CA LEU A 628 -27.23 -9.26 -20.86
C LEU A 628 -27.97 -8.55 -19.72
N SER A 629 -27.33 -7.64 -19.01
CA SER A 629 -28.00 -6.88 -17.94
C SER A 629 -29.11 -5.98 -18.47
N TYR A 630 -30.04 -5.62 -17.59
CA TYR A 630 -31.07 -4.62 -17.89
C TYR A 630 -30.49 -3.30 -18.41
N GLU A 631 -29.38 -2.83 -17.82
CA GLU A 631 -28.73 -1.60 -18.24
C GLU A 631 -28.19 -1.72 -19.67
N PHE A 632 -27.52 -2.83 -20.02
CA PHE A 632 -27.10 -3.04 -21.41
C PHE A 632 -28.29 -3.03 -22.37
N GLN A 633 -29.36 -3.76 -22.05
CA GLN A 633 -30.55 -3.88 -22.91
C GLN A 633 -31.22 -2.54 -23.21
N ARG A 634 -31.28 -1.62 -22.24
CA ARG A 634 -31.88 -0.29 -22.43
C ARG A 634 -31.11 0.59 -23.41
N HIS A 635 -29.81 0.37 -23.50
CA HIS A 635 -28.91 1.20 -24.28
C HIS A 635 -28.50 0.53 -25.59
N TYR A 636 -28.79 -0.76 -25.79
CA TYR A 636 -28.45 -1.52 -26.99
C TYR A 636 -29.36 -1.18 -28.19
N ASP A 637 -28.74 -0.89 -29.33
CA ASP A 637 -29.39 -0.70 -30.63
C ASP A 637 -28.70 -1.61 -31.67
N PRO A 638 -29.34 -2.67 -32.17
CA PRO A 638 -28.71 -3.62 -33.08
C PRO A 638 -28.33 -3.02 -34.44
N GLN A 639 -28.83 -1.82 -34.78
CA GLN A 639 -28.53 -1.14 -36.04
C GLN A 639 -27.30 -0.21 -35.96
N LYS A 640 -26.73 -0.04 -34.77
CA LYS A 640 -25.59 0.85 -34.55
C LYS A 640 -24.37 0.08 -34.05
N PRO A 641 -23.16 0.58 -34.35
CA PRO A 641 -21.96 0.10 -33.68
C PRO A 641 -22.04 0.31 -32.17
N LEU A 642 -21.42 -0.61 -31.42
CA LEU A 642 -21.37 -0.53 -29.98
C LEU A 642 -20.42 0.57 -29.51
N THR A 643 -20.87 1.35 -28.52
CA THR A 643 -20.04 2.32 -27.81
C THR A 643 -19.20 1.64 -26.73
N ARG A 644 -18.14 2.32 -26.31
CA ARG A 644 -17.26 1.89 -25.21
C ARG A 644 -18.05 1.65 -23.93
N GLY A 645 -19.04 2.49 -23.63
CA GLY A 645 -19.94 2.30 -22.49
C GLY A 645 -20.68 0.97 -22.54
N GLN A 646 -21.30 0.64 -23.68
CA GLN A 646 -21.96 -0.64 -23.91
C GLN A 646 -21.00 -1.82 -23.81
N ILE A 647 -19.79 -1.69 -24.37
CA ILE A 647 -18.76 -2.72 -24.32
C ILE A 647 -18.30 -3.00 -22.89
N TYR A 648 -18.02 -1.95 -22.11
CA TYR A 648 -17.63 -2.11 -20.72
C TYR A 648 -18.74 -2.76 -19.89
N THR A 649 -20.00 -2.38 -20.12
CA THR A 649 -21.14 -3.03 -19.47
C THR A 649 -21.24 -4.50 -19.86
N LEU A 650 -21.12 -4.82 -21.15
CA LEU A 650 -21.18 -6.18 -21.64
C LEU A 650 -20.08 -7.06 -21.05
N ILE A 651 -18.83 -6.59 -21.03
CA ILE A 651 -17.71 -7.32 -20.44
C ILE A 651 -17.97 -7.61 -18.97
N LEU A 652 -18.46 -6.63 -18.21
CA LEU A 652 -18.75 -6.82 -16.80
C LEU A 652 -19.91 -7.81 -16.58
N ASP A 653 -20.92 -7.79 -17.45
CA ASP A 653 -22.01 -8.76 -17.43
C ASP A 653 -21.51 -10.19 -17.73
N THR A 654 -20.63 -10.35 -18.72
CA THR A 654 -19.96 -11.64 -18.99
C THR A 654 -19.20 -12.13 -17.75
N ILE A 655 -18.41 -11.27 -17.09
CA ILE A 655 -17.68 -11.66 -15.86
C ILE A 655 -18.65 -12.12 -14.76
N ARG A 656 -19.75 -11.38 -14.55
CA ARG A 656 -20.77 -11.73 -13.54
C ARG A 656 -21.42 -13.07 -13.84
N TYR A 657 -21.80 -13.30 -15.09
CA TYR A 657 -22.39 -14.55 -15.54
C TYR A 657 -21.52 -15.76 -15.18
N TYR A 658 -20.22 -15.69 -15.47
CA TYR A 658 -19.26 -16.74 -15.10
C TYR A 658 -19.09 -16.89 -13.59
N LYS A 659 -19.00 -15.78 -12.84
CA LYS A 659 -18.82 -15.81 -11.38
C LYS A 659 -20.03 -16.37 -10.63
N GLU A 660 -21.22 -16.31 -11.22
CA GLU A 660 -22.44 -16.91 -10.68
C GLU A 660 -22.51 -18.43 -10.95
N GLY A 661 -21.50 -19.02 -11.60
CA GLY A 661 -21.43 -20.46 -11.89
C GLY A 661 -22.23 -20.90 -13.12
N ASN A 662 -22.61 -19.95 -13.97
CA ASN A 662 -23.41 -20.23 -15.18
C ASN A 662 -22.56 -20.45 -16.44
N GLY A 663 -21.23 -20.27 -16.36
CA GLY A 663 -20.33 -20.24 -17.52
C GLY A 663 -19.54 -21.50 -17.81
#